data_AF-A0A960TIW2-F1
#
_entry.id   AF-A0A960TIW2-F1
#
_cell.length_a   1.000
_cell.length_b   1.000
_cell.length_c   1.000
_cell.angle_alpha   90.00
_cell.angle_beta   90.00
_cell.angle_gamma   90.00
#
_symmetry.space_group_name_H-M   'P 1'
#
loop_
_entity.id
_entity.type
_entity.pdbx_description
1 polymer ?
#
loop_
_entity_poly.entity_id
_entity_poly.type
_entity_poly.pdbx_seq_one_letter_code
_entity_poly.pdbx_strand_id
1 'polypeptide(L)'
;MNFQNLKSKQGELRQYTSDHTILSVLIFSSIYILSVALSFPGATILTLAAGAIFGLGLGTLIVSFSSSLGATANFLISRYLLRDTVEKKFPDKLKTINKGIREEGSYYLFTLRMLPVFPFFLINLTMGLTEISVFRFFWVSQVGMLSGTLVYVNAGTQLSLIQSPSGIFSIPILLSFSLLGLFPLLAKIVLNRIRRNRFLRKFRKPKSFDYNLISIGAGAAGLVSSYIGATVRAKVAIVERNKMGGDCLNTGCVPSKALIASAKKVHLSKTAGKYGLDSVEVRFSFPKIMNRIQKVIRDIEPHDSIERYTGLGVECHTGEARIKSPYEVEINGKVYTTESIIIATGAEPIVPKIPGLEKVPHLTSETLWKLEKLPERLLVIGGGPIGCEMAQSFSRLGSKVQIIEMASRLLGKEDIKISEGIQRIFEKEGIGVHCESKAALFSEGENGYVLECESKAGKILFEFDQVILALGRRARTKGFGLEELGIEIKSDGSLEVDEFMATKYPNIFACGDVVGAYQFTHTASHQAWYASVNALFGGFKKFKADYRVIPRVTFTDPEVATVGLTESELIEQGLEFESYIYELSDLDRAIAEGETEGFLKVLTMKNSDKILGVSIFGFQAGEMISEFVFAMKYNHGLNEILGTIHAYPTMSEANKYLAGVWKKAHAPQKALQYLEKYHKWKRRS
;
A
#
# COMPACT_ATOMS: atom_id res chain seq x y z
N MET A 1 16.39 48.09 29.12
CA MET A 1 17.16 48.90 28.14
C MET A 1 16.20 49.85 27.43
N ASN A 2 16.42 51.17 27.49
CA ASN A 2 15.57 52.15 26.80
C ASN A 2 15.98 52.24 25.30
N PHE A 3 15.02 52.43 24.38
CA PHE A 3 15.22 52.34 22.92
C PHE A 3 16.29 53.31 22.38
N GLN A 4 16.41 54.49 22.99
CA GLN A 4 17.47 55.47 22.69
C GLN A 4 18.87 54.97 23.05
N ASN A 5 19.03 54.21 24.14
CA ASN A 5 20.32 53.70 24.59
C ASN A 5 20.83 52.57 23.67
N LEU A 6 19.92 51.76 23.14
CA LEU A 6 20.18 50.77 22.09
C LEU A 6 20.66 51.43 20.79
N LYS A 7 20.05 52.57 20.41
CA LYS A 7 20.39 53.31 19.19
C LYS A 7 21.75 54.01 19.28
N SER A 8 22.09 54.60 20.43
CA SER A 8 23.42 55.20 20.67
C SER A 8 24.53 54.16 20.54
N LYS A 9 24.36 53.01 21.22
CA LYS A 9 25.30 51.88 21.15
C LYS A 9 25.42 51.31 19.75
N GLN A 10 24.34 51.29 18.97
CA GLN A 10 24.33 50.85 17.57
C GLN A 10 25.09 51.83 16.65
N GLY A 11 24.95 53.13 16.86
CA GLY A 11 25.69 54.17 16.14
C GLY A 11 27.21 54.08 16.41
N GLU A 12 27.59 53.96 17.68
CA GLU A 12 28.98 53.73 18.10
C GLU A 12 29.56 52.44 17.49
N LEU A 13 28.80 51.34 17.51
CA LEU A 13 29.23 50.08 16.89
C LEU A 13 29.47 50.24 15.39
N ARG A 14 28.56 50.93 14.68
CA ARG A 14 28.70 51.14 13.23
C ARG A 14 29.92 51.99 12.90
N GLN A 15 30.14 53.06 13.66
CA GLN A 15 31.31 53.92 13.52
C GLN A 15 32.60 53.11 13.72
N TYR A 16 32.67 52.34 14.82
CA TYR A 16 33.81 51.47 15.11
C TYR A 16 34.05 50.42 14.01
N THR A 17 32.98 49.79 13.51
CA THR A 17 33.10 48.82 12.41
C THR A 17 33.52 49.45 11.09
N SER A 18 33.19 50.72 10.85
CA SER A 18 33.67 51.46 9.68
C SER A 18 35.18 51.71 9.80
N ASP A 19 35.62 52.20 10.95
CA ASP A 19 37.03 52.55 11.22
C ASP A 19 37.94 51.32 11.29
N HIS A 20 37.40 50.16 11.70
CA HIS A 20 38.14 48.90 11.88
C HIS A 20 37.47 47.73 11.14
N THR A 21 37.17 47.91 9.86
CA THR A 21 36.39 46.95 9.06
C THR A 21 36.98 45.53 9.09
N ILE A 22 38.27 45.36 8.78
CA ILE A 22 38.91 44.03 8.71
C ILE A 22 38.89 43.32 10.07
N LEU A 23 39.27 44.03 11.14
CA LEU A 23 39.31 43.48 12.49
C LEU A 23 37.90 43.08 12.97
N SER A 24 36.90 43.92 12.69
CA SER A 24 35.50 43.66 13.02
C SER A 24 34.95 42.44 12.30
N VAL A 25 35.29 42.27 11.02
CA VAL A 25 34.93 41.08 10.24
C VAL A 25 35.57 39.82 10.81
N LEU A 26 36.86 39.85 11.14
CA LEU A 26 37.59 38.70 11.69
C LEU A 26 37.04 38.27 13.06
N ILE A 27 36.82 39.21 13.97
CA ILE A 27 36.25 38.94 15.29
C ILE A 27 34.85 38.34 15.14
N PHE A 28 33.99 39.00 14.35
CA PHE A 28 32.62 38.54 14.15
C PHE A 28 32.57 37.15 13.52
N SER A 29 33.37 36.91 12.47
CA SER A 29 33.47 35.62 11.79
C SER A 29 33.94 34.52 12.74
N SER A 30 34.93 34.81 13.58
CA SER A 30 35.47 33.85 14.55
C SER A 30 34.43 33.46 15.60
N ILE A 31 33.72 34.44 16.16
CA ILE A 31 32.62 34.21 17.12
C ILE A 31 31.52 33.38 16.45
N TYR A 32 31.15 33.71 15.21
CA TYR A 32 30.11 32.99 14.48
C TYR A 32 30.52 31.54 14.20
N ILE A 33 31.74 31.31 13.70
CA ILE A 33 32.27 29.97 13.42
C ILE A 33 32.28 29.13 14.69
N LEU A 34 32.80 29.67 15.81
CA LEU A 34 32.84 28.98 17.10
C LEU A 34 31.44 28.64 17.63
N SER A 35 30.52 29.61 17.57
CA SER A 35 29.13 29.42 17.99
C SER A 35 28.48 28.26 17.22
N VAL A 36 28.65 28.22 15.90
CA VAL A 36 28.11 27.14 15.07
C VAL A 36 28.84 25.81 15.29
N ALA A 37 30.17 25.83 15.40
CA ALA A 37 31.00 24.64 15.60
C ALA A 37 30.60 23.91 16.89
N LEU A 38 30.32 24.67 17.96
CA LEU A 38 29.90 24.17 19.27
C LEU A 38 28.39 23.94 19.41
N SER A 39 27.62 24.06 18.32
CA SER A 39 26.16 23.91 18.32
C SER A 39 25.43 24.87 19.28
N PHE A 40 25.99 26.04 19.57
CA PHE A 40 25.39 26.97 20.52
C PHE A 40 24.10 27.58 19.96
N PRO A 41 22.97 27.53 20.69
CA PRO A 41 21.72 28.15 20.25
C PRO A 41 21.86 29.68 20.26
N GLY A 42 21.88 30.29 19.07
CA GLY A 42 22.12 31.74 18.95
C GLY A 42 22.54 32.22 17.57
N ALA A 43 22.85 31.31 16.63
CA ALA A 43 23.26 31.64 15.28
C ALA A 43 22.29 32.61 14.56
N THR A 44 20.98 32.47 14.76
CA THR A 44 19.96 33.37 14.19
C THR A 44 20.12 34.82 14.67
N ILE A 45 20.41 35.02 15.96
CA ILE A 45 20.64 36.35 16.54
C ILE A 45 21.91 36.96 15.94
N LEU A 46 22.97 36.14 15.79
CA LEU A 46 24.19 36.56 15.12
C LEU A 46 23.94 36.91 13.65
N THR A 47 23.14 36.14 12.91
CA THR A 47 22.81 36.47 11.51
C THR A 47 22.07 37.80 11.38
N LEU A 48 21.11 38.08 12.27
CA LEU A 48 20.40 39.36 12.32
C LEU A 48 21.35 40.51 12.68
N ALA A 49 22.24 40.29 13.66
CA ALA A 49 23.26 41.25 14.05
C ALA A 49 24.22 41.57 12.89
N ALA A 50 24.60 40.57 12.09
CA ALA A 50 25.44 40.78 10.91
C ALA A 50 24.77 41.73 9.91
N GLY A 51 23.47 41.56 9.67
CA GLY A 51 22.69 42.47 8.83
C GLY A 51 22.58 43.88 9.40
N ALA A 52 22.46 44.02 10.71
CA ALA A 52 22.38 45.31 11.38
C ALA A 52 23.72 46.07 11.40
N ILE A 53 24.83 45.35 11.52
CA ILE A 53 26.18 45.89 11.66
C ILE A 53 26.84 46.13 10.30
N PHE A 54 26.85 45.13 9.41
CA PHE A 54 27.61 45.14 8.15
C PHE A 54 26.74 45.37 6.91
N GLY A 55 25.42 45.50 7.07
CA GLY A 55 24.49 45.65 5.96
C GLY A 55 24.31 44.38 5.13
N LEU A 56 23.48 44.46 4.08
CA LEU A 56 23.06 43.29 3.31
C LEU A 56 24.22 42.61 2.56
N GLY A 57 25.04 43.37 1.83
CA GLY A 57 26.09 42.81 0.99
C GLY A 57 27.19 42.12 1.81
N LEU A 58 27.89 42.90 2.63
CA LEU A 58 29.02 42.40 3.42
C LEU A 58 28.54 41.42 4.51
N GLY A 59 27.42 41.69 5.17
CA GLY A 59 26.82 40.77 6.16
C GLY A 59 26.46 39.40 5.58
N THR A 60 25.93 39.35 4.35
CA THR A 60 25.62 38.06 3.68
C THR A 60 26.89 37.28 3.38
N LEU A 61 27.94 37.95 2.88
CA LEU A 61 29.23 37.32 2.60
C LEU A 61 29.85 36.72 3.86
N ILE A 62 29.92 37.50 4.94
CA ILE A 62 30.47 37.08 6.23
C ILE A 62 29.70 35.86 6.76
N VAL A 63 28.38 35.99 6.90
CA VAL A 63 27.57 34.92 7.48
C VAL A 63 27.59 33.66 6.60
N SER A 64 27.55 33.79 5.28
CA SER A 64 27.55 32.64 4.37
C SER A 64 28.79 31.77 4.57
N PHE A 65 29.99 32.38 4.59
CA PHE A 65 31.22 31.62 4.78
C PHE A 65 31.41 31.17 6.24
N SER A 66 31.14 32.03 7.23
CA SER A 66 31.28 31.67 8.64
C SER A 66 30.34 30.54 9.05
N SER A 67 29.10 30.54 8.55
CA SER A 67 28.14 29.48 8.84
C SER A 67 28.55 28.14 8.22
N SER A 68 29.05 28.11 6.99
CA SER A 68 29.53 26.88 6.34
C SER A 68 30.80 26.32 6.97
N LEU A 69 31.74 27.18 7.35
CA LEU A 69 32.96 26.78 8.06
C LEU A 69 32.63 26.21 9.43
N GLY A 70 31.83 26.92 10.24
CA GLY A 70 31.38 26.43 11.53
C GLY A 70 30.58 25.13 11.42
N ALA A 71 29.68 25.02 10.43
CA ALA A 71 28.89 23.82 10.20
C ALA A 71 29.77 22.62 9.82
N THR A 72 30.83 22.87 9.04
CA THR A 72 31.80 21.84 8.66
C THR A 72 32.63 21.40 9.85
N ALA A 73 33.05 22.32 10.73
CA ALA A 73 33.72 21.96 11.98
C ALA A 73 32.83 21.08 12.87
N ASN A 74 31.57 21.47 13.07
CA ASN A 74 30.58 20.69 13.85
C ASN A 74 30.36 19.29 13.25
N PHE A 75 30.21 19.22 11.93
CA PHE A 75 30.11 17.98 11.18
C PHE A 75 31.32 17.05 11.39
N LEU A 76 32.54 17.60 11.36
CA LEU A 76 33.77 16.84 11.60
C LEU A 76 33.84 16.35 13.05
N ILE A 77 33.50 17.20 14.01
CA ILE A 77 33.41 16.82 15.44
C ILE A 77 32.48 15.61 15.59
N SER A 78 31.27 15.66 15.02
CA SER A 78 30.33 14.53 15.06
C SER A 78 30.87 13.29 14.36
N ARG A 79 31.53 13.46 13.22
CA ARG A 79 32.09 12.34 12.44
C ARG A 79 33.16 11.59 13.22
N TYR A 80 34.08 12.30 13.86
CA TYR A 80 35.19 11.67 14.56
C TYR A 80 34.84 11.19 15.98
N LEU A 81 33.89 11.83 16.66
CA LEU A 81 33.54 11.47 18.03
C LEU A 81 32.39 10.46 18.14
N LEU A 82 31.43 10.47 17.21
CA LEU A 82 30.15 9.75 17.41
C LEU A 82 29.88 8.65 16.36
N ARG A 83 30.47 8.72 15.16
CA ARG A 83 30.11 7.82 14.05
C ARG A 83 30.30 6.34 14.42
N ASP A 84 31.49 5.97 14.89
CA ASP A 84 31.82 4.56 15.17
C ASP A 84 30.92 3.96 16.25
N THR A 85 30.56 4.76 17.27
CA THR A 85 29.64 4.35 18.33
C THR A 85 28.23 4.14 17.81
N VAL A 86 27.73 5.03 16.94
CA VAL A 86 26.39 4.93 16.36
C VAL A 86 26.31 3.78 15.36
N GLU A 87 27.34 3.56 14.55
CA GLU A 87 27.43 2.49 13.57
C GLU A 87 27.39 1.10 14.23
N LYS A 88 28.07 0.94 15.37
CA LYS A 88 27.99 -0.28 16.20
C LYS A 88 26.60 -0.52 16.80
N LYS A 89 25.88 0.54 17.17
CA LYS A 89 24.59 0.43 17.87
C LYS A 89 23.39 0.28 16.92
N PHE A 90 23.50 0.78 15.69
CA PHE A 90 22.40 0.80 14.71
C PHE A 90 22.84 0.44 13.26
N PRO A 91 23.44 -0.74 13.03
CA PRO A 91 24.06 -1.08 11.75
C PRO A 91 23.08 -1.07 10.56
N ASP A 92 21.90 -1.69 10.71
CA ASP A 92 20.93 -1.81 9.60
C ASP A 92 20.28 -0.48 9.20
N LYS A 93 19.99 0.36 10.21
CA LYS A 93 19.46 1.71 9.97
C LYS A 93 20.50 2.59 9.28
N LEU A 94 21.76 2.57 9.75
CA LEU A 94 22.83 3.38 9.15
C LEU A 94 23.12 2.93 7.71
N LYS A 95 23.11 1.62 7.44
CA LYS A 95 23.31 1.05 6.09
C LYS A 95 22.23 1.52 5.10
N THR A 96 20.97 1.53 5.53
CA THR A 96 19.84 2.03 4.73
C THR A 96 19.97 3.53 4.44
N ILE A 97 20.32 4.32 5.47
CA ILE A 97 20.53 5.77 5.34
C ILE A 97 21.71 6.06 4.40
N ASN A 98 22.84 5.38 4.58
CA ASN A 98 24.04 5.59 3.76
C ASN A 98 23.81 5.19 2.30
N LYS A 99 22.97 4.19 2.01
CA LYS A 99 22.54 3.89 0.64
C LYS A 99 21.86 5.11 0.00
N GLY A 100 20.88 5.71 0.68
CA GLY A 100 20.21 6.92 0.20
C GLY A 100 21.14 8.14 0.09
N ILE A 101 22.07 8.31 1.03
CA ILE A 101 23.06 9.41 0.99
C ILE A 101 24.07 9.24 -0.16
N ARG A 102 24.44 8.01 -0.54
CA ARG A 102 25.31 7.78 -1.70
C ARG A 102 24.64 8.18 -3.02
N GLU A 103 23.36 7.88 -3.16
CA GLU A 103 22.58 8.18 -4.36
C GLU A 103 22.19 9.66 -4.44
N GLU A 104 21.74 10.27 -3.33
CA GLU A 104 21.11 11.60 -3.32
C GLU A 104 21.58 12.56 -2.20
N GLY A 105 22.69 12.26 -1.50
CA GLY A 105 23.10 13.00 -0.30
C GLY A 105 23.25 14.51 -0.46
N SER A 106 23.75 14.97 -1.62
CA SER A 106 23.84 16.41 -1.91
C SER A 106 22.46 17.07 -2.00
N TYR A 107 21.47 16.40 -2.60
CA TYR A 107 20.11 16.92 -2.70
C TYR A 107 19.40 16.92 -1.35
N TYR A 108 19.56 15.85 -0.58
CA TYR A 108 18.99 15.73 0.76
C TYR A 108 19.49 16.85 1.66
N LEU A 109 20.81 17.06 1.70
CA LEU A 109 21.42 18.15 2.46
C LEU A 109 20.95 19.52 1.98
N PHE A 110 20.93 19.76 0.66
CA PHE A 110 20.45 21.03 0.10
C PHE A 110 19.02 21.34 0.54
N THR A 111 18.15 20.34 0.50
CA THR A 111 16.74 20.46 0.92
C THR A 111 16.63 20.74 2.42
N LEU A 112 17.39 20.04 3.25
CA LEU A 112 17.43 20.29 4.69
C LEU A 112 17.90 21.71 5.02
N ARG A 113 18.87 22.25 4.28
CA ARG A 113 19.36 23.63 4.47
C ARG A 113 18.34 24.69 4.08
N MET A 114 17.47 24.37 3.13
CA MET A 114 16.39 25.27 2.71
C MET A 114 15.19 25.24 3.67
N LEU A 115 15.02 24.20 4.49
CA LEU A 115 13.88 24.03 5.38
C LEU A 115 14.16 24.56 6.80
N PRO A 116 13.42 25.59 7.28
CA PRO A 116 13.66 26.18 8.60
C PRO A 116 13.14 25.32 9.76
N VAL A 117 12.46 24.20 9.45
CA VAL A 117 11.84 23.30 10.45
C VAL A 117 12.87 22.50 11.23
N PHE A 118 14.03 22.21 10.62
CA PHE A 118 15.06 21.41 11.28
C PHE A 118 16.08 22.31 11.98
N PRO A 119 16.41 22.05 13.26
CA PRO A 119 17.44 22.80 13.95
C PRO A 119 18.77 22.74 13.21
N PHE A 120 19.36 23.89 12.94
CA PHE A 120 20.56 24.04 12.13
C PHE A 120 21.73 23.15 12.58
N PHE A 121 21.97 23.08 13.89
CA PHE A 121 23.03 22.27 14.47
C PHE A 121 22.78 20.76 14.30
N LEU A 122 21.52 20.34 14.33
CA LEU A 122 21.15 18.92 14.24
C LEU A 122 21.48 18.36 12.85
N ILE A 123 21.29 19.16 11.79
CA ILE A 123 21.69 18.79 10.43
C ILE A 123 23.20 18.53 10.36
N ASN A 124 24.01 19.39 10.98
CA ASN A 124 25.47 19.26 10.97
C ASN A 124 25.93 17.96 11.64
N LEU A 125 25.39 17.68 12.83
CA LEU A 125 25.69 16.48 13.61
C LEU A 125 25.26 15.21 12.84
N THR A 126 23.98 15.15 12.44
CA THR A 126 23.42 13.97 11.79
C THR A 126 24.12 13.62 10.48
N MET A 127 24.46 14.61 9.65
CA MET A 127 25.19 14.37 8.41
C MET A 127 26.64 13.90 8.67
N GLY A 128 27.25 14.31 9.78
CA GLY A 128 28.58 13.84 10.19
C GLY A 128 28.63 12.33 10.44
N LEU A 129 27.50 11.75 10.87
CA LEU A 129 27.32 10.30 11.08
C LEU A 129 27.15 9.51 9.77
N THR A 130 26.94 10.19 8.64
CA THR A 130 26.72 9.55 7.32
C THR A 130 28.01 9.47 6.50
N GLU A 131 27.94 8.82 5.33
CA GLU A 131 29.03 8.73 4.36
C GLU A 131 29.19 9.94 3.42
N ILE A 132 28.45 11.04 3.61
CA ILE A 132 28.62 12.22 2.74
C ILE A 132 30.05 12.78 2.83
N SER A 133 30.67 13.12 1.70
CA SER A 133 32.03 13.68 1.75
C SER A 133 32.03 15.09 2.35
N VAL A 134 33.12 15.45 3.05
CA VAL A 134 33.30 16.78 3.65
C VAL A 134 33.16 17.87 2.60
N PHE A 135 33.77 17.66 1.42
CA PHE A 135 33.71 18.58 0.30
C PHE A 135 32.27 18.80 -0.21
N ARG A 136 31.50 17.72 -0.38
CA ARG A 136 30.07 17.83 -0.76
C ARG A 136 29.29 18.55 0.33
N PHE A 137 29.52 18.22 1.60
CA PHE A 137 28.83 18.87 2.72
C PHE A 137 29.06 20.39 2.74
N PHE A 138 30.32 20.83 2.59
CA PHE A 138 30.68 22.25 2.60
C PHE A 138 29.99 23.01 1.47
N TRP A 139 30.18 22.58 0.22
CA TRP A 139 29.65 23.31 -0.94
C TRP A 139 28.13 23.31 -1.00
N VAL A 140 27.51 22.17 -0.70
CA VAL A 140 26.05 22.09 -0.67
C VAL A 140 25.49 22.96 0.46
N SER A 141 26.16 23.03 1.61
CA SER A 141 25.76 23.94 2.69
C SER A 141 25.93 25.40 2.28
N GLN A 142 27.06 25.76 1.66
CA GLN A 142 27.33 27.12 1.17
C GLN A 142 26.21 27.60 0.24
N VAL A 143 25.84 26.80 -0.76
CA VAL A 143 24.79 27.16 -1.71
C VAL A 143 23.40 27.08 -1.07
N GLY A 144 23.15 26.03 -0.27
CA GLY A 144 21.84 25.76 0.35
C GLY A 144 21.44 26.80 1.39
N MET A 145 22.41 27.37 2.11
CA MET A 145 22.16 28.35 3.17
C MET A 145 22.15 29.79 2.65
N LEU A 146 22.74 30.06 1.48
CA LEU A 146 22.94 31.42 0.96
C LEU A 146 21.63 32.23 0.89
N SER A 147 20.57 31.60 0.39
CA SER A 147 19.26 32.23 0.27
C SER A 147 18.66 32.58 1.63
N GLY A 148 18.65 31.63 2.58
CA GLY A 148 18.22 31.87 3.95
C GLY A 148 19.05 32.96 4.62
N THR A 149 20.39 32.90 4.48
CA THR A 149 21.32 33.92 4.96
C THR A 149 20.95 35.29 4.43
N LEU A 150 20.71 35.43 3.12
CA LEU A 150 20.34 36.70 2.50
C LEU A 150 19.05 37.26 3.10
N VAL A 151 18.04 36.41 3.34
CA VAL A 151 16.77 36.85 3.94
C VAL A 151 16.95 37.26 5.41
N TYR A 152 17.67 36.49 6.23
CA TYR A 152 17.91 36.84 7.63
C TYR A 152 18.81 38.07 7.77
N VAL A 153 19.86 38.20 6.97
CA VAL A 153 20.71 39.39 6.95
C VAL A 153 19.90 40.60 6.51
N ASN A 154 19.05 40.48 5.48
CA ASN A 154 18.15 41.57 5.07
C ASN A 154 17.20 41.97 6.20
N ALA A 155 16.59 40.99 6.89
CA ALA A 155 15.73 41.27 8.04
C ALA A 155 16.49 42.01 9.15
N GLY A 156 17.75 41.63 9.42
CA GLY A 156 18.65 42.34 10.32
C GLY A 156 18.94 43.78 9.89
N THR A 157 19.20 44.00 8.59
CA THR A 157 19.39 45.33 8.01
C THR A 157 18.12 46.18 8.14
N GLN A 158 16.93 45.61 7.92
CA GLN A 158 15.67 46.34 8.09
C GLN A 158 15.35 46.64 9.56
N LEU A 159 15.58 45.70 10.48
CA LEU A 159 15.45 45.91 11.93
C LEU A 159 16.34 47.06 12.41
N SER A 160 17.53 47.19 11.81
CA SER A 160 18.48 48.26 12.15
C SER A 160 18.02 49.67 11.77
N LEU A 161 17.01 49.80 10.90
CA LEU A 161 16.46 51.06 10.40
C LEU A 161 15.22 51.52 11.19
N ILE A 162 14.72 50.72 12.12
CA ILE A 162 13.49 51.01 12.87
C ILE A 162 13.72 52.19 13.82
N GLN A 163 12.96 53.27 13.62
CA GLN A 163 13.03 54.47 14.45
C GLN A 163 11.93 54.54 15.53
N SER A 164 10.88 53.70 15.44
CA SER A 164 9.78 53.64 16.40
C SER A 164 9.16 52.24 16.50
N PRO A 165 8.48 51.88 17.61
CA PRO A 165 7.79 50.59 17.77
C PRO A 165 6.72 50.30 16.71
N SER A 166 6.09 51.33 16.14
CA SER A 166 5.11 51.19 15.04
C SER A 166 5.74 50.78 13.71
N GLY A 167 7.05 51.01 13.52
CA GLY A 167 7.78 50.64 12.30
C GLY A 167 7.97 49.13 12.11
N ILE A 168 7.75 48.33 13.15
CA ILE A 168 7.80 46.87 13.13
C ILE A 168 6.74 46.28 12.17
N PHE A 169 5.61 46.98 11.97
CA PHE A 169 4.54 46.58 11.06
C PHE A 169 4.65 47.19 9.65
N SER A 170 5.82 47.70 9.27
CA SER A 170 6.03 48.23 7.92
C SER A 170 5.95 47.12 6.85
N ILE A 171 5.37 47.44 5.69
CA ILE A 171 5.22 46.52 4.55
C ILE A 171 6.54 45.81 4.17
N PRO A 172 7.71 46.48 4.12
CA PRO A 172 8.98 45.81 3.79
C PRO A 172 9.42 44.75 4.82
N ILE A 173 9.12 44.97 6.10
CA ILE A 173 9.43 44.04 7.19
C ILE A 173 8.47 42.85 7.14
N LEU A 174 7.17 43.10 6.97
CA LEU A 174 6.17 42.05 6.79
C LEU A 174 6.48 41.18 5.56
N LEU A 175 6.92 41.78 4.45
CA LEU A 175 7.36 41.05 3.25
C LEU A 175 8.63 40.22 3.52
N SER A 176 9.61 40.76 4.25
CA SER A 176 10.84 40.04 4.60
C SER A 176 10.57 38.85 5.52
N PHE A 177 9.67 38.99 6.50
CA PHE A 177 9.24 37.88 7.37
C PHE A 177 8.34 36.87 6.63
N SER A 178 7.49 37.33 5.71
CA SER A 178 6.70 36.43 4.86
C SER A 178 7.59 35.61 3.93
N LEU A 179 8.64 36.21 3.37
CA LEU A 179 9.65 35.54 2.57
C LEU A 179 10.42 34.48 3.37
N LEU A 180 10.72 34.70 4.66
CA LEU A 180 11.32 33.69 5.54
C LEU A 180 10.47 32.41 5.65
N GLY A 181 9.14 32.54 5.66
CA GLY A 181 8.23 31.40 5.72
C GLY A 181 7.93 30.77 4.35
N LEU A 182 7.73 31.58 3.32
CA LEU A 182 7.28 31.13 1.99
C LEU A 182 8.41 30.59 1.11
N PHE A 183 9.60 31.18 1.18
CA PHE A 183 10.72 30.82 0.31
C PHE A 183 11.12 29.32 0.42
N PRO A 184 11.24 28.73 1.62
CA PRO A 184 11.49 27.29 1.78
C PRO A 184 10.45 26.41 1.09
N LEU A 185 9.17 26.79 1.17
CA LEU A 185 8.07 26.04 0.59
C LEU A 185 8.13 26.12 -0.94
N LEU A 186 8.37 27.30 -1.49
CA LEU A 186 8.54 27.53 -2.92
C LEU A 186 9.75 26.79 -3.48
N ALA A 187 10.91 26.88 -2.81
CA ALA A 187 12.12 26.17 -3.20
C ALA A 187 11.90 24.66 -3.23
N LYS A 188 11.21 24.10 -2.21
CA LYS A 188 10.83 22.68 -2.18
C LYS A 188 9.93 22.30 -3.36
N ILE A 189 8.92 23.11 -3.68
CA ILE A 189 8.01 22.87 -4.81
C ILE A 189 8.80 22.85 -6.13
N VAL A 190 9.69 23.82 -6.34
CA VAL A 190 10.50 23.94 -7.56
C VAL A 190 11.46 22.76 -7.69
N LEU A 191 12.19 22.41 -6.64
CA LEU A 191 13.14 21.29 -6.63
C LEU A 191 12.45 19.95 -6.92
N ASN A 192 11.32 19.70 -6.25
CA ASN A 192 10.53 18.50 -6.48
C ASN A 192 10.03 18.43 -7.93
N ARG A 193 9.62 19.57 -8.52
CA ARG A 193 9.19 19.63 -9.92
C ARG A 193 10.35 19.35 -10.89
N ILE A 194 11.54 19.90 -10.63
CA ILE A 194 12.74 19.65 -11.45
C ILE A 194 13.11 18.18 -11.41
N ARG A 195 13.15 17.57 -10.21
CA ARG A 195 13.46 16.15 -10.02
C ARG A 195 12.44 15.27 -10.75
N ARG A 196 11.16 15.52 -10.51
CA ARG A 196 10.03 14.79 -11.11
C ARG A 196 10.09 14.79 -12.64
N ASN A 197 10.49 15.92 -13.23
CA ASN A 197 10.52 16.08 -14.68
C ASN A 197 11.87 15.72 -15.31
N ARG A 198 12.89 15.32 -14.52
CA ARG A 198 14.23 14.99 -15.03
C ARG A 198 14.17 13.88 -16.08
N PHE A 199 13.39 12.83 -15.83
CA PHE A 199 13.22 11.70 -16.76
C PHE A 199 12.47 12.09 -18.03
N LEU A 200 11.59 13.09 -17.95
CA LEU A 200 10.82 13.59 -19.09
C LEU A 200 11.66 14.43 -20.06
N ARG A 201 12.78 15.05 -19.61
CA ARG A 201 13.61 15.95 -20.45
C ARG A 201 14.18 15.27 -21.70
N LYS A 202 14.29 13.93 -21.70
CA LYS A 202 14.77 13.14 -22.84
C LYS A 202 13.74 13.02 -23.97
N PHE A 203 12.47 13.33 -23.68
CA PHE A 203 11.36 13.13 -24.60
C PHE A 203 10.77 14.49 -25.01
N ARG A 204 10.45 14.63 -26.29
CA ARG A 204 9.83 15.84 -26.81
C ARG A 204 8.35 15.84 -26.43
N LYS A 205 7.94 16.79 -25.58
CA LYS A 205 6.52 16.96 -25.24
C LYS A 205 5.73 17.44 -26.47
N PRO A 206 4.63 16.78 -26.86
CA PRO A 206 3.73 17.25 -27.91
C PRO A 206 3.13 18.64 -27.61
N LYS A 207 2.76 19.39 -28.66
CA LYS A 207 2.09 20.70 -28.51
C LYS A 207 0.64 20.55 -28.03
N SER A 208 0.00 19.48 -28.46
CA SER A 208 -1.36 19.06 -28.10
C SER A 208 -1.37 17.55 -27.90
N PHE A 209 -2.35 17.05 -27.15
CA PHE A 209 -2.54 15.62 -26.92
C PHE A 209 -3.85 15.16 -27.55
N ASP A 210 -3.84 13.94 -28.11
CA ASP A 210 -5.05 13.29 -28.60
C ASP A 210 -5.98 12.90 -27.45
N TYR A 211 -5.40 12.55 -26.29
CA TYR A 211 -6.10 12.16 -25.06
C TYR A 211 -5.50 12.81 -23.82
N ASN A 212 -6.32 12.99 -22.79
CA ASN A 212 -5.82 13.30 -21.44
C ASN A 212 -5.28 12.04 -20.76
N LEU A 213 -5.92 10.89 -21.01
CA LEU A 213 -5.62 9.64 -20.35
C LEU A 213 -5.80 8.46 -21.31
N ILE A 214 -4.78 7.59 -21.39
CA ILE A 214 -4.90 6.28 -22.02
C ILE A 214 -4.72 5.21 -20.95
N SER A 215 -5.70 4.31 -20.81
CA SER A 215 -5.62 3.13 -19.96
C SER A 215 -5.27 1.90 -20.78
N ILE A 216 -4.25 1.15 -20.35
CA ILE A 216 -3.79 -0.09 -20.99
C ILE A 216 -4.30 -1.29 -20.20
N GLY A 217 -5.27 -2.00 -20.76
CA GLY A 217 -6.00 -3.10 -20.13
C GLY A 217 -7.39 -2.69 -19.67
N ALA A 218 -8.38 -3.55 -19.88
CA ALA A 218 -9.79 -3.36 -19.50
C ALA A 218 -10.28 -4.38 -18.47
N GLY A 219 -9.42 -4.73 -17.52
CA GLY A 219 -9.85 -5.28 -16.23
C GLY A 219 -10.35 -4.18 -15.28
N ALA A 220 -10.70 -4.55 -14.05
CA ALA A 220 -11.29 -3.63 -13.06
C ALA A 220 -10.53 -2.31 -12.90
N ALA A 221 -9.19 -2.36 -12.83
CA ALA A 221 -8.37 -1.15 -12.70
C ALA A 221 -8.53 -0.19 -13.92
N GLY A 222 -8.46 -0.70 -15.14
CA GLY A 222 -8.54 0.12 -16.34
C GLY A 222 -9.95 0.62 -16.63
N LEU A 223 -10.96 -0.22 -16.35
CA LEU A 223 -12.37 0.13 -16.43
C LEU A 223 -12.74 1.24 -15.45
N VAL A 224 -12.34 1.13 -14.18
CA VAL A 224 -12.56 2.19 -13.18
C VAL A 224 -11.80 3.46 -13.54
N SER A 225 -10.57 3.33 -14.01
CA SER A 225 -9.77 4.50 -14.40
C SER A 225 -10.41 5.29 -15.54
N SER A 226 -10.89 4.55 -16.55
CA SER A 226 -11.52 5.17 -17.71
C SER A 226 -12.88 5.77 -17.37
N TYR A 227 -13.65 5.10 -16.51
CA TYR A 227 -14.90 5.62 -15.96
C TYR A 227 -14.71 6.95 -15.21
N ILE A 228 -13.70 7.03 -14.34
CA ILE A 228 -13.38 8.25 -13.58
C ILE A 228 -13.00 9.37 -14.53
N GLY A 229 -12.12 9.11 -15.51
CA GLY A 229 -11.70 10.12 -16.48
C GLY A 229 -12.86 10.66 -17.31
N ALA A 230 -13.72 9.78 -17.82
CA ALA A 230 -14.92 10.18 -18.56
C ALA A 230 -15.92 10.99 -17.71
N THR A 231 -16.11 10.59 -16.45
CA THR A 231 -17.00 11.29 -15.50
C THR A 231 -16.57 12.74 -15.29
N VAL A 232 -15.26 13.02 -15.23
CA VAL A 232 -14.71 14.38 -15.12
C VAL A 232 -14.52 15.08 -16.47
N ARG A 233 -15.12 14.53 -17.54
CA ARG A 233 -15.08 15.07 -18.92
C ARG A 233 -13.68 15.15 -19.53
N ALA A 234 -12.75 14.32 -19.07
CA ALA A 234 -11.47 14.14 -19.74
C ALA A 234 -11.67 13.32 -21.03
N LYS A 235 -10.83 13.55 -22.05
CA LYS A 235 -10.82 12.70 -23.25
C LYS A 235 -9.99 11.45 -22.96
N VAL A 236 -10.64 10.29 -22.94
CA VAL A 236 -10.05 9.03 -22.48
C VAL A 236 -10.11 7.98 -23.57
N ALA A 237 -9.01 7.23 -23.73
CA ALA A 237 -9.03 5.95 -24.44
C ALA A 237 -8.71 4.79 -23.49
N ILE A 238 -9.33 3.65 -23.76
CA ILE A 238 -8.98 2.37 -23.16
C ILE A 238 -8.63 1.38 -24.26
N VAL A 239 -7.57 0.59 -24.07
CA VAL A 239 -7.18 -0.45 -25.02
C VAL A 239 -7.20 -1.81 -24.34
N GLU A 240 -7.79 -2.80 -25.00
CA GLU A 240 -7.86 -4.18 -24.53
C GLU A 240 -7.64 -5.15 -25.68
N ARG A 241 -6.73 -6.11 -25.50
CA ARG A 241 -6.39 -7.10 -26.53
C ARG A 241 -7.38 -8.26 -26.59
N ASN A 242 -8.05 -8.55 -25.47
CA ASN A 242 -9.01 -9.64 -25.30
C ASN A 242 -10.44 -9.08 -25.12
N LYS A 243 -11.23 -9.71 -24.25
CA LYS A 243 -12.56 -9.25 -23.86
C LYS A 243 -12.47 -8.21 -22.75
N MET A 244 -13.37 -7.23 -22.78
CA MET A 244 -13.57 -6.28 -21.68
C MET A 244 -14.00 -7.02 -20.39
N GLY A 245 -13.80 -6.38 -19.24
CA GLY A 245 -14.04 -6.96 -17.91
C GLY A 245 -12.83 -7.72 -17.34
N GLY A 246 -11.81 -7.95 -18.16
CA GLY A 246 -10.55 -8.59 -17.77
C GLY A 246 -10.77 -10.00 -17.19
N ASP A 247 -9.88 -10.39 -16.28
CA ASP A 247 -9.93 -11.69 -15.63
C ASP A 247 -11.15 -11.84 -14.70
N CYS A 248 -11.45 -10.84 -13.87
CA CYS A 248 -12.52 -10.90 -12.87
C CYS A 248 -13.86 -11.36 -13.45
N LEU A 249 -14.29 -10.76 -14.58
CA LEU A 249 -15.53 -11.10 -15.27
C LEU A 249 -15.40 -12.42 -16.04
N ASN A 250 -14.33 -12.58 -16.84
CA ASN A 250 -14.27 -13.62 -17.86
C ASN A 250 -13.70 -14.95 -17.37
N THR A 251 -12.73 -14.91 -16.45
CA THR A 251 -11.91 -16.08 -16.06
C THR A 251 -11.57 -16.15 -14.57
N GLY A 252 -12.15 -15.30 -13.73
CA GLY A 252 -11.77 -15.17 -12.33
C GLY A 252 -12.97 -15.29 -11.40
N CYS A 253 -13.32 -14.18 -10.76
CA CYS A 253 -14.28 -14.13 -9.68
C CYS A 253 -15.69 -14.54 -10.13
N VAL A 254 -16.22 -13.95 -11.21
CA VAL A 254 -17.59 -14.24 -11.65
C VAL A 254 -17.79 -15.74 -11.94
N PRO A 255 -16.97 -16.39 -12.78
CA PRO A 255 -17.16 -17.81 -13.04
C PRO A 255 -16.91 -18.70 -11.82
N SER A 256 -15.92 -18.38 -10.97
CA SER A 256 -15.65 -19.20 -9.78
C SER A 256 -16.80 -19.14 -8.78
N LYS A 257 -17.35 -17.96 -8.50
CA LYS A 257 -18.49 -17.78 -7.58
C LYS A 257 -19.76 -18.41 -8.14
N ALA A 258 -19.96 -18.39 -9.46
CA ALA A 258 -21.06 -19.09 -10.10
C ALA A 258 -20.95 -20.63 -9.99
N LEU A 259 -19.75 -21.19 -10.09
CA LEU A 259 -19.48 -22.62 -9.88
C LEU A 259 -19.71 -23.02 -8.41
N ILE A 260 -19.09 -22.29 -7.48
CA ILE A 260 -19.23 -22.49 -6.02
C ILE A 260 -20.70 -22.49 -5.62
N ALA A 261 -21.49 -21.53 -6.13
CA ALA A 261 -22.92 -21.47 -5.86
C ALA A 261 -23.67 -22.74 -6.31
N SER A 262 -23.32 -23.31 -7.47
CA SER A 262 -23.93 -24.57 -7.95
C SER A 262 -23.51 -25.76 -7.08
N ALA A 263 -22.22 -25.86 -6.79
CA ALA A 263 -21.65 -26.92 -5.95
C ALA A 263 -22.24 -26.91 -4.54
N LYS A 264 -22.43 -25.72 -3.95
CA LYS A 264 -23.06 -25.54 -2.64
C LYS A 264 -24.51 -26.03 -2.62
N LYS A 265 -25.28 -25.82 -3.69
CA LYS A 265 -26.66 -26.35 -3.78
C LYS A 265 -26.71 -27.87 -3.94
N VAL A 266 -25.76 -28.46 -4.68
CA VAL A 266 -25.63 -29.93 -4.75
C VAL A 266 -25.27 -30.50 -3.37
N HIS A 267 -24.31 -29.89 -2.69
CA HIS A 267 -23.92 -30.31 -1.34
C HIS A 267 -25.08 -30.18 -0.34
N LEU A 268 -25.77 -29.04 -0.30
CA LEU A 268 -26.93 -28.80 0.55
C LEU A 268 -28.02 -29.87 0.37
N SER A 269 -28.27 -30.29 -0.86
CA SER A 269 -29.29 -31.30 -1.14
C SER A 269 -28.88 -32.70 -0.64
N LYS A 270 -27.58 -33.04 -0.75
CA LYS A 270 -27.01 -34.28 -0.19
C LYS A 270 -27.01 -34.27 1.34
N THR A 271 -26.88 -33.10 1.96
CA THR A 271 -26.84 -32.94 3.42
C THR A 271 -28.16 -32.44 4.01
N ALA A 272 -29.25 -32.45 3.24
CA ALA A 272 -30.56 -31.94 3.64
C ALA A 272 -31.11 -32.61 4.91
N GLY A 273 -30.68 -33.84 5.21
CA GLY A 273 -30.94 -34.54 6.47
C GLY A 273 -30.65 -33.72 7.73
N LYS A 274 -29.66 -32.81 7.70
CA LYS A 274 -29.36 -31.93 8.84
C LYS A 274 -30.49 -30.95 9.18
N TYR A 275 -31.41 -30.73 8.24
CA TYR A 275 -32.60 -29.88 8.37
C TYR A 275 -33.89 -30.68 8.62
N GLY A 276 -33.79 -31.98 8.89
CA GLY A 276 -34.96 -32.84 9.04
C GLY A 276 -35.70 -33.11 7.73
N LEU A 277 -35.05 -32.87 6.59
CA LEU A 277 -35.56 -33.23 5.27
C LEU A 277 -34.96 -34.57 4.84
N ASP A 278 -35.72 -35.40 4.14
CA ASP A 278 -35.16 -36.60 3.53
C ASP A 278 -34.04 -36.21 2.55
N SER A 279 -32.93 -36.93 2.59
CA SER A 279 -31.83 -36.71 1.64
C SER A 279 -32.31 -36.97 0.21
N VAL A 280 -32.13 -36.00 -0.68
CA VAL A 280 -32.57 -36.08 -2.07
C VAL A 280 -31.38 -36.36 -2.98
N GLU A 281 -31.49 -37.37 -3.84
CA GLU A 281 -30.54 -37.58 -4.93
C GLU A 281 -30.66 -36.45 -5.96
N VAL A 282 -29.63 -35.61 -6.06
CA VAL A 282 -29.59 -34.55 -7.08
C VAL A 282 -28.91 -35.05 -8.33
N ARG A 283 -29.69 -35.13 -9.41
CA ARG A 283 -29.18 -35.34 -10.76
C ARG A 283 -28.85 -34.00 -11.41
N PHE A 284 -27.60 -33.81 -11.79
CA PHE A 284 -27.15 -32.62 -12.52
C PHE A 284 -26.32 -33.02 -13.74
N SER A 285 -26.12 -32.07 -14.65
CA SER A 285 -25.26 -32.21 -15.82
C SER A 285 -24.15 -31.17 -15.72
N PHE A 286 -22.90 -31.62 -15.68
CA PHE A 286 -21.75 -30.74 -15.65
C PHE A 286 -21.73 -29.76 -16.84
N PRO A 287 -21.98 -30.19 -18.10
CA PRO A 287 -22.18 -29.27 -19.22
C PRO A 287 -23.24 -28.18 -18.97
N LYS A 288 -24.37 -28.52 -18.34
CA LYS A 288 -25.41 -27.53 -18.01
C LYS A 288 -24.94 -26.53 -16.95
N ILE A 289 -24.15 -26.95 -15.96
CA ILE A 289 -23.54 -26.06 -14.97
C ILE A 289 -22.56 -25.11 -15.64
N MET A 290 -21.69 -25.62 -16.52
CA MET A 290 -20.74 -24.80 -17.28
C MET A 290 -21.46 -23.80 -18.20
N ASN A 291 -22.53 -24.23 -18.87
CA ASN A 291 -23.38 -23.33 -19.67
C ASN A 291 -24.07 -22.25 -18.82
N ARG A 292 -24.50 -22.57 -17.59
CA ARG A 292 -25.01 -21.58 -16.64
C ARG A 292 -23.93 -20.56 -16.28
N ILE A 293 -22.70 -20.99 -16.02
CA ILE A 293 -21.58 -20.08 -15.73
C ILE A 293 -21.37 -19.12 -16.90
N GLN A 294 -21.30 -19.64 -18.14
CA GLN A 294 -21.19 -18.82 -19.34
C GLN A 294 -22.37 -17.85 -19.51
N LYS A 295 -23.59 -18.26 -19.12
CA LYS A 295 -24.75 -17.37 -19.09
C LYS A 295 -24.57 -16.24 -18.08
N VAL A 296 -24.15 -16.54 -16.85
CA VAL A 296 -23.90 -15.51 -15.82
C VAL A 296 -22.87 -14.49 -16.28
N ILE A 297 -21.80 -14.92 -16.95
CA ILE A 297 -20.81 -14.01 -17.54
C ILE A 297 -21.51 -13.08 -18.56
N ARG A 298 -22.28 -13.62 -19.50
CA ARG A 298 -23.01 -12.84 -20.51
C ARG A 298 -24.04 -11.88 -19.90
N ASP A 299 -24.69 -12.26 -18.81
CA ASP A 299 -25.68 -11.42 -18.15
C ASP A 299 -25.02 -10.21 -17.45
N ILE A 300 -23.75 -10.33 -17.03
CA ILE A 300 -22.97 -9.27 -16.36
C ILE A 300 -22.13 -8.46 -17.36
N GLU A 301 -21.65 -9.06 -18.44
CA GLU A 301 -20.82 -8.46 -19.50
C GLU A 301 -21.29 -7.08 -19.99
N PRO A 302 -22.60 -6.78 -20.14
CA PRO A 302 -23.06 -5.44 -20.50
C PRO A 302 -22.55 -4.32 -19.59
N HIS A 303 -22.24 -4.62 -18.32
CA HIS A 303 -21.70 -3.64 -17.36
C HIS A 303 -20.26 -3.23 -17.63
N ASP A 304 -19.50 -4.07 -18.34
CA ASP A 304 -18.09 -3.82 -18.69
C ASP A 304 -17.90 -3.66 -20.21
N SER A 305 -18.99 -3.69 -20.98
CA SER A 305 -18.99 -3.71 -22.45
C SER A 305 -18.42 -2.45 -23.11
N ILE A 306 -17.97 -2.61 -24.37
CA ILE A 306 -17.52 -1.50 -25.22
C ILE A 306 -18.66 -0.50 -25.42
N GLU A 307 -19.90 -0.98 -25.61
CA GLU A 307 -21.09 -0.16 -25.84
C GLU A 307 -21.35 0.77 -24.66
N ARG A 308 -21.30 0.24 -23.43
CA ARG A 308 -21.46 1.05 -22.22
C ARG A 308 -20.37 2.10 -22.08
N TYR A 309 -19.10 1.70 -22.25
CA TYR A 309 -17.97 2.61 -22.08
C TYR A 309 -17.93 3.70 -23.16
N THR A 310 -18.29 3.36 -24.40
CA THR A 310 -18.47 4.32 -25.49
C THR A 310 -19.60 5.29 -25.17
N GLY A 311 -20.73 4.79 -24.64
CA GLY A 311 -21.86 5.62 -24.19
C GLY A 311 -21.50 6.59 -23.05
N LEU A 312 -20.49 6.26 -22.25
CA LEU A 312 -19.93 7.13 -21.21
C LEU A 312 -18.93 8.17 -21.74
N GLY A 313 -18.52 8.06 -23.01
CA GLY A 313 -17.56 8.97 -23.65
C GLY A 313 -16.11 8.46 -23.64
N VAL A 314 -15.88 7.17 -23.42
CA VAL A 314 -14.55 6.54 -23.54
C VAL A 314 -14.36 5.99 -24.95
N GLU A 315 -13.21 6.25 -25.56
CA GLU A 315 -12.83 5.61 -26.84
C GLU A 315 -12.24 4.23 -26.57
N CYS A 316 -12.97 3.18 -26.94
CA CYS A 316 -12.53 1.79 -26.74
C CYS A 316 -11.80 1.26 -27.98
N HIS A 317 -10.56 0.80 -27.78
CA HIS A 317 -9.73 0.20 -28.82
C HIS A 317 -9.52 -1.29 -28.52
N THR A 318 -9.86 -2.16 -29.47
CA THR A 318 -9.52 -3.58 -29.37
C THR A 318 -8.16 -3.84 -30.02
N GLY A 319 -7.21 -4.37 -29.26
CA GLY A 319 -5.88 -4.73 -29.75
C GLY A 319 -4.75 -4.51 -28.76
N GLU A 320 -3.53 -4.50 -29.26
CA GLU A 320 -2.33 -4.36 -28.44
C GLU A 320 -1.87 -2.91 -28.36
N ALA A 321 -1.29 -2.56 -27.21
CA ALA A 321 -0.69 -1.25 -26.99
C ALA A 321 0.73 -1.35 -26.49
N ARG A 322 1.57 -0.46 -27.02
CA ARG A 322 2.99 -0.32 -26.63
C ARG A 322 3.30 1.13 -26.33
N ILE A 323 3.84 1.40 -25.15
CA ILE A 323 4.29 2.73 -24.75
C ILE A 323 5.61 3.02 -25.46
N LYS A 324 5.64 4.04 -26.31
CA LYS A 324 6.82 4.44 -27.09
C LYS A 324 7.63 5.51 -26.36
N SER A 325 6.92 6.40 -25.67
CA SER A 325 7.48 7.45 -24.83
C SER A 325 6.48 7.77 -23.72
N PRO A 326 6.87 8.56 -22.70
CA PRO A 326 5.93 9.01 -21.68
C PRO A 326 4.72 9.80 -22.23
N TYR A 327 4.72 10.20 -23.50
CA TYR A 327 3.64 10.97 -24.12
C TYR A 327 2.96 10.24 -25.29
N GLU A 328 3.43 9.05 -25.67
CA GLU A 328 3.01 8.37 -26.89
C GLU A 328 2.76 6.88 -26.64
N VAL A 329 1.57 6.44 -27.06
CA VAL A 329 1.17 5.04 -27.04
C VAL A 329 0.83 4.61 -28.46
N GLU A 330 1.47 3.54 -28.93
CA GLU A 330 1.15 2.88 -30.19
C GLU A 330 0.03 1.88 -29.94
N ILE A 331 -1.10 2.02 -30.63
CA ILE A 331 -2.27 1.13 -30.57
C ILE A 331 -2.51 0.62 -31.98
N ASN A 332 -2.41 -0.70 -32.19
CA ASN A 332 -2.56 -1.34 -33.51
C ASN A 332 -1.72 -0.67 -34.63
N GLY A 333 -0.47 -0.30 -34.31
CA GLY A 333 0.46 0.34 -35.23
C GLY A 333 0.25 1.85 -35.45
N LYS A 334 -0.84 2.44 -34.92
CA LYS A 334 -1.05 3.89 -34.93
C LYS A 334 -0.60 4.52 -33.63
N VAL A 335 0.19 5.59 -33.71
CA VAL A 335 0.68 6.33 -32.54
C VAL A 335 -0.32 7.41 -32.14
N TYR A 336 -0.68 7.41 -30.86
CA TYR A 336 -1.52 8.43 -30.23
C TYR A 336 -0.73 9.16 -29.14
N THR A 337 -0.95 10.46 -29.05
CA THR A 337 -0.36 11.30 -28.00
C THR A 337 -1.29 11.39 -26.80
N THR A 338 -0.73 11.33 -25.59
CA THR A 338 -1.50 11.43 -24.34
C THR A 338 -0.76 12.18 -23.25
N GLU A 339 -1.50 12.89 -22.40
CA GLU A 339 -0.94 13.57 -21.23
C GLU A 339 -0.52 12.57 -20.16
N SER A 340 -1.38 11.59 -19.85
CA SER A 340 -1.12 10.53 -18.88
C SER A 340 -1.44 9.14 -19.41
N ILE A 341 -0.75 8.14 -18.85
CA ILE A 341 -0.92 6.72 -19.16
C ILE A 341 -1.18 5.95 -17.86
N ILE A 342 -2.16 5.06 -17.85
CA ILE A 342 -2.39 4.09 -16.77
C ILE A 342 -2.10 2.69 -17.31
N ILE A 343 -1.17 1.99 -16.66
CA ILE A 343 -0.87 0.58 -16.91
C ILE A 343 -1.74 -0.26 -15.99
N ALA A 344 -2.73 -0.94 -16.56
CA ALA A 344 -3.70 -1.79 -15.87
C ALA A 344 -3.74 -3.20 -16.49
N THR A 345 -2.56 -3.72 -16.85
CA THR A 345 -2.37 -4.94 -17.64
C THR A 345 -2.62 -6.24 -16.87
N GLY A 346 -2.89 -6.14 -15.57
CA GLY A 346 -3.26 -7.27 -14.72
C GLY A 346 -2.14 -8.29 -14.51
N ALA A 347 -2.54 -9.54 -14.30
CA ALA A 347 -1.65 -10.67 -14.04
C ALA A 347 -2.07 -11.91 -14.85
N GLU A 348 -1.25 -12.96 -14.76
CA GLU A 348 -1.46 -14.26 -15.39
C GLU A 348 -1.15 -15.40 -14.41
N PRO A 349 -1.77 -16.58 -14.55
CA PRO A 349 -1.48 -17.73 -13.70
C PRO A 349 -0.02 -18.17 -13.81
N ILE A 350 0.58 -18.60 -12.70
CA ILE A 350 1.93 -19.17 -12.70
C ILE A 350 1.86 -20.63 -13.15
N VAL A 351 2.54 -20.93 -14.26
CA VAL A 351 2.80 -22.30 -14.72
C VAL A 351 4.26 -22.66 -14.39
N PRO A 352 4.52 -23.65 -13.53
CA PRO A 352 5.86 -23.99 -13.08
C PRO A 352 6.59 -24.85 -14.13
N LYS A 353 7.93 -24.87 -14.08
CA LYS A 353 8.74 -25.74 -14.94
C LYS A 353 8.97 -27.09 -14.28
N ILE A 354 7.92 -27.91 -14.18
CA ILE A 354 8.00 -29.28 -13.64
C ILE A 354 8.18 -30.25 -14.82
N PRO A 355 9.18 -31.15 -14.78
CA PRO A 355 9.35 -32.16 -15.81
C PRO A 355 8.04 -32.91 -16.13
N GLY A 356 7.73 -33.04 -17.42
CA GLY A 356 6.55 -33.74 -17.92
C GLY A 356 5.24 -32.94 -17.93
N LEU A 357 5.13 -31.82 -17.21
CA LEU A 357 3.89 -31.02 -17.13
C LEU A 357 3.41 -30.53 -18.51
N GLU A 358 4.35 -30.24 -19.42
CA GLU A 358 4.08 -29.78 -20.79
C GLU A 358 3.25 -30.80 -21.60
N LYS A 359 3.33 -32.09 -21.23
CA LYS A 359 2.61 -33.20 -21.89
C LYS A 359 1.25 -33.51 -21.24
N VAL A 360 0.96 -32.88 -20.11
CA VAL A 360 -0.29 -33.06 -19.36
C VAL A 360 -1.24 -31.93 -19.73
N PRO A 361 -2.51 -32.21 -20.07
CA PRO A 361 -3.52 -31.18 -20.20
C PRO A 361 -3.69 -30.56 -18.82
N HIS A 362 -3.15 -29.37 -18.59
CA HIS A 362 -3.25 -28.68 -17.30
C HIS A 362 -4.22 -27.51 -17.41
N LEU A 363 -5.00 -27.30 -16.35
CA LEU A 363 -5.92 -26.19 -16.24
C LEU A 363 -5.32 -25.12 -15.35
N THR A 364 -5.62 -23.88 -15.67
CA THR A 364 -5.33 -22.72 -14.84
C THR A 364 -6.64 -21.98 -14.57
N SER A 365 -6.60 -20.91 -13.78
CA SER A 365 -7.76 -20.03 -13.65
C SER A 365 -8.24 -19.47 -14.99
N GLU A 366 -7.41 -19.41 -16.05
CA GLU A 366 -7.84 -18.93 -17.36
C GLU A 366 -8.52 -20.01 -18.23
N THR A 367 -8.13 -21.28 -18.09
CA THR A 367 -8.56 -22.36 -18.99
C THR A 367 -9.63 -23.27 -18.42
N LEU A 368 -9.79 -23.33 -17.09
CA LEU A 368 -10.75 -24.18 -16.39
C LEU A 368 -12.20 -24.05 -16.91
N TRP A 369 -12.59 -22.85 -17.32
CA TRP A 369 -13.97 -22.53 -17.68
C TRP A 369 -14.44 -23.11 -19.03
N LYS A 370 -13.53 -23.77 -19.76
CA LYS A 370 -13.78 -24.46 -21.03
C LYS A 370 -14.00 -25.97 -20.87
N LEU A 371 -13.94 -26.46 -19.63
CA LEU A 371 -14.07 -27.88 -19.35
C LEU A 371 -15.49 -28.39 -19.67
N GLU A 372 -15.60 -29.43 -20.49
CA GLU A 372 -16.88 -29.98 -20.94
C GLU A 372 -17.37 -31.14 -20.07
N LYS A 373 -16.45 -31.90 -19.49
CA LYS A 373 -16.73 -33.10 -18.68
C LYS A 373 -16.17 -32.93 -17.29
N LEU A 374 -16.91 -33.42 -16.30
CA LEU A 374 -16.41 -33.48 -14.93
C LEU A 374 -15.32 -34.57 -14.85
N PRO A 375 -14.07 -34.25 -14.44
CA PRO A 375 -13.03 -35.24 -14.26
C PRO A 375 -13.39 -36.17 -13.10
N GLU A 376 -13.13 -37.47 -13.24
CA GLU A 376 -13.36 -38.40 -12.13
C GLU A 376 -12.31 -38.18 -11.04
N ARG A 377 -11.04 -38.01 -11.42
CA ARG A 377 -9.91 -37.72 -10.53
C ARG A 377 -9.29 -36.39 -10.88
N LEU A 378 -9.38 -35.46 -9.93
CA LEU A 378 -8.89 -34.10 -10.09
C LEU A 378 -7.74 -33.83 -9.11
N LEU A 379 -6.60 -33.45 -9.66
CA LEU A 379 -5.46 -32.99 -8.90
C LEU A 379 -5.43 -31.46 -8.84
N VAL A 380 -5.16 -30.88 -7.68
CA VAL A 380 -5.02 -29.43 -7.49
C VAL A 380 -3.64 -29.16 -6.93
N ILE A 381 -2.82 -28.39 -7.64
CA ILE A 381 -1.49 -27.99 -7.21
C ILE A 381 -1.56 -26.56 -6.66
N GLY A 382 -1.36 -26.43 -5.35
CA GLY A 382 -1.47 -25.18 -4.59
C GLY A 382 -2.73 -25.15 -3.71
N GLY A 383 -2.53 -24.99 -2.41
CA GLY A 383 -3.51 -24.87 -1.33
C GLY A 383 -3.82 -23.43 -0.94
N GLY A 384 -3.63 -22.47 -1.87
CA GLY A 384 -4.11 -21.09 -1.71
C GLY A 384 -5.62 -20.94 -1.91
N PRO A 385 -6.18 -19.72 -1.87
CA PRO A 385 -7.62 -19.46 -1.97
C PRO A 385 -8.28 -20.09 -3.20
N ILE A 386 -7.69 -19.90 -4.39
CA ILE A 386 -8.22 -20.47 -5.65
C ILE A 386 -8.22 -22.00 -5.59
N GLY A 387 -7.14 -22.61 -5.10
CA GLY A 387 -7.02 -24.06 -4.98
C GLY A 387 -8.09 -24.64 -4.05
N CYS A 388 -8.30 -24.01 -2.89
CA CYS A 388 -9.32 -24.42 -1.92
C CYS A 388 -10.75 -24.26 -2.48
N GLU A 389 -11.07 -23.10 -3.09
CA GLU A 389 -12.37 -22.86 -3.72
C GLU A 389 -12.70 -23.91 -4.78
N MET A 390 -11.73 -24.23 -5.65
CA MET A 390 -11.92 -25.21 -6.73
C MET A 390 -11.98 -26.63 -6.20
N ALA A 391 -11.12 -27.00 -5.26
CA ALA A 391 -11.12 -28.34 -4.69
C ALA A 391 -12.46 -28.70 -4.05
N GLN A 392 -13.02 -27.81 -3.21
CA GLN A 392 -14.31 -28.03 -2.58
C GLN A 392 -15.44 -28.06 -3.61
N SER A 393 -15.42 -27.17 -4.60
CA SER A 393 -16.45 -27.12 -5.65
C SER A 393 -16.50 -28.41 -6.46
N PHE A 394 -15.35 -28.90 -6.94
CA PHE A 394 -15.29 -30.13 -7.75
C PHE A 394 -15.58 -31.38 -6.92
N SER A 395 -15.14 -31.44 -5.66
CA SER A 395 -15.50 -32.55 -4.74
C SER A 395 -17.00 -32.65 -4.54
N ARG A 396 -17.68 -31.52 -4.26
CA ARG A 396 -19.14 -31.48 -4.07
C ARG A 396 -19.91 -31.87 -5.32
N LEU A 397 -19.35 -31.57 -6.50
CA LEU A 397 -19.85 -32.02 -7.79
C LEU A 397 -19.47 -33.47 -8.13
N GLY A 398 -18.68 -34.17 -7.30
CA GLY A 398 -18.44 -35.61 -7.40
C GLY A 398 -17.08 -36.04 -7.92
N SER A 399 -16.13 -35.14 -8.18
CA SER A 399 -14.75 -35.51 -8.47
C SER A 399 -14.04 -36.02 -7.22
N LYS A 400 -13.16 -37.02 -7.36
CA LYS A 400 -12.18 -37.41 -6.34
C LYS A 400 -11.03 -36.42 -6.38
N VAL A 401 -10.94 -35.54 -5.38
CA VAL A 401 -10.00 -34.41 -5.38
C VAL A 401 -8.80 -34.69 -4.46
N GLN A 402 -7.61 -34.40 -4.97
CA GLN A 402 -6.36 -34.39 -4.21
C GLN A 402 -5.71 -33.00 -4.31
N ILE A 403 -5.39 -32.37 -3.18
CA ILE A 403 -4.66 -31.09 -3.12
C ILE A 403 -3.21 -31.36 -2.72
N ILE A 404 -2.27 -30.86 -3.52
CA ILE A 404 -0.83 -30.90 -3.23
C ILE A 404 -0.37 -29.49 -2.89
N GLU A 405 0.13 -29.30 -1.67
CA GLU A 405 0.65 -28.03 -1.17
C GLU A 405 2.07 -28.22 -0.63
N MET A 406 2.98 -27.33 -1.02
CA MET A 406 4.37 -27.37 -0.59
C MET A 406 4.55 -26.79 0.82
N ALA A 407 3.72 -25.81 1.20
CA ALA A 407 3.67 -25.27 2.54
C ALA A 407 3.14 -26.30 3.55
N SER A 408 3.34 -26.02 4.83
CA SER A 408 2.90 -26.89 5.91
C SER A 408 1.37 -26.93 6.11
N ARG A 409 0.63 -26.00 5.48
CA ARG A 409 -0.81 -25.86 5.68
C ARG A 409 -1.49 -25.16 4.51
N LEU A 410 -2.77 -25.48 4.31
CA LEU A 410 -3.67 -24.75 3.41
C LEU A 410 -3.85 -23.31 3.88
N LEU A 411 -4.08 -22.39 2.96
CA LEU A 411 -4.31 -20.96 3.25
C LEU A 411 -3.25 -20.37 4.20
N GLY A 412 -1.96 -20.65 3.94
CA GLY A 412 -0.87 -20.34 4.89
C GLY A 412 -0.70 -18.87 5.32
N LYS A 413 -1.40 -17.92 4.67
CA LYS A 413 -1.47 -16.50 5.06
C LYS A 413 -2.55 -16.18 6.10
N GLU A 414 -3.46 -17.12 6.36
CA GLU A 414 -4.55 -16.96 7.33
C GLU A 414 -4.17 -17.48 8.72
N ASP A 415 -5.01 -17.23 9.72
CA ASP A 415 -4.81 -17.75 11.08
C ASP A 415 -4.69 -19.29 11.10
N ILE A 416 -3.89 -19.83 12.02
CA ILE A 416 -3.68 -21.28 12.15
C ILE A 416 -4.98 -22.04 12.35
N LYS A 417 -5.90 -21.52 13.18
CA LYS A 417 -7.20 -22.14 13.43
C LYS A 417 -8.07 -22.20 12.19
N ILE A 418 -7.90 -21.25 11.27
CA ILE A 418 -8.64 -21.23 9.99
C ILE A 418 -8.11 -22.34 9.07
N SER A 419 -6.79 -22.46 8.92
CA SER A 419 -6.19 -23.54 8.13
C SER A 419 -6.60 -24.92 8.63
N GLU A 420 -6.57 -25.13 9.95
CA GLU A 420 -6.99 -26.38 10.58
C GLU A 420 -8.49 -26.65 10.35
N GLY A 421 -9.34 -25.63 10.50
CA GLY A 421 -10.78 -25.74 10.24
C GLY A 421 -11.08 -26.15 8.80
N ILE A 422 -10.46 -25.49 7.82
CA ILE A 422 -10.62 -25.83 6.40
C ILE A 422 -10.12 -27.24 6.10
N GLN A 423 -8.97 -27.63 6.64
CA GLN A 423 -8.44 -28.98 6.45
C GLN A 423 -9.42 -30.05 6.99
N ARG A 424 -9.96 -29.88 8.20
CA ARG A 424 -10.95 -30.81 8.77
C ARG A 424 -12.20 -30.93 7.91
N ILE A 425 -12.70 -29.82 7.36
CA ILE A 425 -13.85 -29.84 6.45
C ILE A 425 -13.52 -30.60 5.17
N PHE A 426 -12.35 -30.33 4.60
CA PHE A 426 -11.94 -30.97 3.35
C PHE A 426 -11.79 -32.48 3.52
N GLU A 427 -11.17 -32.94 4.61
CA GLU A 427 -11.07 -34.36 4.95
C GLU A 427 -12.46 -34.99 5.15
N LYS A 428 -13.37 -34.31 5.85
CA LYS A 428 -14.77 -34.75 6.03
C LYS A 428 -15.53 -34.84 4.70
N GLU A 429 -15.23 -33.95 3.76
CA GLU A 429 -15.78 -33.96 2.40
C GLU A 429 -15.02 -34.91 1.44
N GLY A 430 -14.07 -35.71 1.94
CA GLY A 430 -13.34 -36.71 1.16
C GLY A 430 -12.27 -36.14 0.21
N ILE A 431 -11.87 -34.89 0.43
CA ILE A 431 -10.76 -34.25 -0.30
C ILE A 431 -9.46 -34.68 0.37
N GLY A 432 -8.55 -35.28 -0.38
CA GLY A 432 -7.23 -35.62 0.15
C GLY A 432 -6.32 -34.38 0.17
N VAL A 433 -5.76 -34.07 1.33
CA VAL A 433 -4.91 -32.89 1.55
C VAL A 433 -3.49 -33.32 1.85
N HIS A 434 -2.55 -32.94 0.98
CA HIS A 434 -1.14 -33.31 1.09
C HIS A 434 -0.28 -32.06 1.20
N CYS A 435 -0.10 -31.59 2.43
CA CYS A 435 0.83 -30.50 2.76
C CYS A 435 2.28 -31.02 2.81
N GLU A 436 3.24 -30.09 2.85
CA GLU A 436 4.68 -30.39 2.81
C GLU A 436 5.08 -31.34 1.67
N SER A 437 4.36 -31.26 0.55
CA SER A 437 4.48 -32.16 -0.60
C SER A 437 4.83 -31.37 -1.85
N LYS A 438 5.95 -31.70 -2.47
CA LYS A 438 6.48 -31.00 -3.65
C LYS A 438 6.27 -31.84 -4.90
N ALA A 439 5.54 -31.31 -5.87
CA ALA A 439 5.40 -31.91 -7.19
C ALA A 439 6.77 -31.99 -7.90
N ALA A 440 7.17 -33.21 -8.30
CA ALA A 440 8.52 -33.48 -8.83
C ALA A 440 8.52 -33.89 -10.31
N LEU A 441 7.61 -34.78 -10.73
CA LEU A 441 7.56 -35.30 -12.11
C LEU A 441 6.13 -35.66 -12.49
N PHE A 442 5.72 -35.24 -13.69
CA PHE A 442 4.49 -35.71 -14.33
C PHE A 442 4.82 -36.77 -15.39
N SER A 443 4.03 -37.83 -15.46
CA SER A 443 4.14 -38.89 -16.47
C SER A 443 2.78 -39.41 -16.90
N GLU A 444 2.75 -40.12 -18.03
CA GLU A 444 1.58 -40.92 -18.43
C GLU A 444 1.49 -42.16 -17.52
N GLY A 445 0.26 -42.54 -17.15
CA GLY A 445 -0.05 -43.79 -16.45
C GLY A 445 -0.97 -44.68 -17.30
N GLU A 446 -1.30 -45.87 -16.81
CA GLU A 446 -2.13 -46.83 -17.56
C GLU A 446 -3.53 -46.28 -17.89
N ASN A 447 -4.11 -45.51 -16.96
CA ASN A 447 -5.45 -44.95 -17.09
C ASN A 447 -5.45 -43.44 -16.79
N GLY A 448 -4.55 -42.65 -17.39
CA GLY A 448 -4.51 -41.20 -17.19
C GLY A 448 -3.08 -40.70 -16.98
N TYR A 449 -2.88 -39.83 -15.99
CA TYR A 449 -1.59 -39.25 -15.66
C TYR A 449 -1.21 -39.56 -14.21
N VAL A 450 0.09 -39.51 -13.93
CA VAL A 450 0.65 -39.71 -12.60
C VAL A 450 1.51 -38.50 -12.23
N LEU A 451 1.33 -38.01 -11.01
CA LEU A 451 2.24 -37.07 -10.37
C LEU A 451 3.08 -37.82 -9.34
N GLU A 452 4.40 -37.74 -9.48
CA GLU A 452 5.34 -38.05 -8.41
C GLU A 452 5.56 -36.81 -7.53
N CYS A 453 5.36 -36.99 -6.22
CA CYS A 453 5.60 -35.99 -5.19
C CYS A 453 6.74 -36.40 -4.26
N GLU A 454 7.60 -35.45 -3.94
CA GLU A 454 8.57 -35.54 -2.84
C GLU A 454 7.91 -35.06 -1.54
N SER A 455 7.91 -35.90 -0.51
CA SER A 455 7.44 -35.57 0.84
C SER A 455 8.44 -36.05 1.89
N LYS A 456 8.27 -35.64 3.15
CA LYS A 456 9.07 -36.18 4.27
C LYS A 456 8.89 -37.70 4.45
N ALA A 457 7.74 -38.25 4.06
CA ALA A 457 7.45 -39.68 4.11
C ALA A 457 8.04 -40.45 2.91
N GLY A 458 8.75 -39.77 2.00
CA GLY A 458 9.30 -40.34 0.79
C GLY A 458 8.50 -39.95 -0.45
N LYS A 459 8.68 -40.74 -1.52
CA LYS A 459 8.00 -40.53 -2.80
C LYS A 459 6.56 -41.03 -2.73
N ILE A 460 5.62 -40.20 -3.14
CA ILE A 460 4.18 -40.52 -3.21
C ILE A 460 3.73 -40.35 -4.66
N LEU A 461 2.93 -41.28 -5.16
CA LEU A 461 2.36 -41.23 -6.51
C LEU A 461 0.86 -40.91 -6.43
N PHE A 462 0.41 -39.99 -7.27
CA PHE A 462 -0.99 -39.60 -7.39
C PHE A 462 -1.46 -39.79 -8.82
N GLU A 463 -2.43 -40.68 -9.03
CA GLU A 463 -3.07 -40.80 -10.34
C GLU A 463 -4.20 -39.79 -10.50
N PHE A 464 -4.32 -39.21 -11.69
CA PHE A 464 -5.33 -38.20 -11.98
C PHE A 464 -5.70 -38.16 -13.47
N ASP A 465 -6.86 -37.61 -13.77
CA ASP A 465 -7.33 -37.40 -15.15
C ASP A 465 -7.07 -35.96 -15.59
N GLN A 466 -7.21 -35.02 -14.64
CA GLN A 466 -7.00 -33.60 -14.88
C GLN A 466 -6.30 -32.93 -13.70
N VAL A 467 -5.46 -31.93 -13.97
CA VAL A 467 -4.76 -31.11 -12.97
C VAL A 467 -5.11 -29.63 -13.07
N ILE A 468 -5.35 -28.96 -11.95
CA ILE A 468 -5.48 -27.50 -11.84
C ILE A 468 -4.23 -26.93 -11.18
N LEU A 469 -3.61 -25.93 -11.81
CA LEU A 469 -2.49 -25.18 -11.27
C LEU A 469 -3.02 -23.90 -10.58
N ALA A 470 -2.92 -23.84 -9.26
CA ALA A 470 -3.36 -22.76 -8.40
C ALA A 470 -2.18 -22.15 -7.59
N LEU A 471 -1.04 -21.96 -8.27
CA LEU A 471 0.25 -21.57 -7.67
C LEU A 471 0.45 -20.05 -7.52
N GLY A 472 -0.62 -19.26 -7.60
CA GLY A 472 -0.57 -17.80 -7.62
C GLY A 472 -0.51 -17.20 -9.02
N ARG A 473 -0.32 -15.88 -9.09
CA ARG A 473 -0.37 -15.09 -10.33
C ARG A 473 0.83 -14.15 -10.43
N ARG A 474 1.35 -13.97 -11.65
CA ARG A 474 2.47 -13.10 -11.99
C ARG A 474 1.98 -11.89 -12.78
N ALA A 475 2.45 -10.69 -12.44
CA ALA A 475 2.11 -9.46 -13.15
C ALA A 475 2.49 -9.51 -14.64
N ARG A 476 1.62 -8.97 -15.52
CA ARG A 476 1.88 -8.87 -16.96
C ARG A 476 2.66 -7.58 -17.26
N THR A 477 3.98 -7.69 -17.32
CA THR A 477 4.89 -6.53 -17.51
C THR A 477 5.63 -6.53 -18.85
N LYS A 478 5.52 -7.59 -19.64
CA LYS A 478 6.23 -7.73 -20.93
C LYS A 478 5.39 -7.31 -22.12
N GLY A 479 6.04 -6.76 -23.14
CA GLY A 479 5.42 -6.44 -24.43
C GLY A 479 4.71 -5.09 -24.49
N PHE A 480 4.72 -4.31 -23.40
CA PHE A 480 4.08 -2.99 -23.33
C PHE A 480 5.05 -1.82 -23.54
N GLY A 481 6.33 -2.07 -23.85
CA GLY A 481 7.35 -1.02 -24.03
C GLY A 481 7.97 -0.52 -22.72
N LEU A 482 7.83 -1.28 -21.63
CA LEU A 482 8.29 -0.86 -20.29
C LEU A 482 9.80 -0.98 -20.17
N GLU A 483 10.37 -2.00 -20.80
CA GLU A 483 11.80 -2.32 -20.80
C GLU A 483 12.61 -1.23 -21.51
N GLU A 484 12.14 -0.73 -22.66
CA GLU A 484 12.79 0.34 -23.44
C GLU A 484 12.74 1.69 -22.71
N LEU A 485 11.69 1.92 -21.93
CA LEU A 485 11.59 3.06 -21.02
C LEU A 485 12.39 2.84 -19.72
N GLY A 486 12.88 1.63 -19.48
CA GLY A 486 13.55 1.21 -18.25
C GLY A 486 12.67 1.39 -17.01
N ILE A 487 11.35 1.23 -17.13
CA ILE A 487 10.45 1.23 -15.97
C ILE A 487 10.84 0.07 -15.07
N GLU A 488 10.98 0.35 -13.78
CA GLU A 488 11.52 -0.59 -12.80
C GLU A 488 10.51 -1.71 -12.51
N ILE A 489 11.01 -2.95 -12.55
CA ILE A 489 10.28 -4.16 -12.23
C ILE A 489 10.91 -4.74 -10.96
N LYS A 490 10.09 -4.98 -9.95
CA LYS A 490 10.50 -5.57 -8.68
C LYS A 490 10.92 -7.04 -8.87
N SER A 491 11.58 -7.61 -7.87
CA SER A 491 12.01 -9.02 -7.88
C SER A 491 10.86 -10.02 -8.01
N ASP A 492 9.65 -9.66 -7.60
CA ASP A 492 8.44 -10.48 -7.75
C ASP A 492 7.78 -10.35 -9.14
N GLY A 493 8.35 -9.52 -10.03
CA GLY A 493 7.87 -9.28 -11.38
C GLY A 493 6.81 -8.17 -11.50
N SER A 494 6.39 -7.54 -10.40
CA SER A 494 5.45 -6.40 -10.40
C SER A 494 6.15 -5.07 -10.72
N LEU A 495 5.38 -4.06 -11.12
CA LEU A 495 5.90 -2.71 -11.37
C LEU A 495 6.14 -1.93 -10.09
N GLU A 496 7.24 -1.18 -10.06
CA GLU A 496 7.52 -0.22 -9.01
C GLU A 496 6.77 1.09 -9.23
N VAL A 497 6.02 1.49 -8.20
CA VAL A 497 5.27 2.75 -8.15
C VAL A 497 5.47 3.44 -6.81
N ASP A 498 5.37 4.76 -6.82
CA ASP A 498 5.37 5.56 -5.61
C ASP A 498 4.03 5.48 -4.86
N GLU A 499 3.93 6.15 -3.71
CA GLU A 499 2.71 6.22 -2.89
C GLU A 499 1.50 6.87 -3.61
N PHE A 500 1.72 7.47 -4.78
CA PHE A 500 0.71 8.11 -5.63
C PHE A 500 0.37 7.28 -6.88
N MET A 501 0.83 6.03 -6.94
CA MET A 501 0.68 5.09 -8.06
C MET A 501 1.47 5.46 -9.33
N ALA A 502 2.39 6.43 -9.26
CA ALA A 502 3.21 6.84 -10.39
C ALA A 502 4.48 5.99 -10.49
N THR A 503 4.89 5.65 -11.71
CA THR A 503 6.22 5.09 -11.97
C THR A 503 7.29 6.18 -11.82
N LYS A 504 8.55 5.87 -12.16
CA LYS A 504 9.60 6.91 -12.29
C LYS A 504 9.23 8.05 -13.25
N TYR A 505 8.29 7.81 -14.18
CA TYR A 505 7.70 8.84 -15.02
C TYR A 505 6.45 9.40 -14.36
N PRO A 506 6.40 10.72 -14.13
CA PRO A 506 5.34 11.33 -13.33
C PRO A 506 3.95 11.35 -13.94
N ASN A 507 3.84 10.97 -15.22
CA ASN A 507 2.62 10.89 -15.98
C ASN A 507 2.32 9.46 -16.46
N ILE A 508 3.13 8.47 -16.07
CA ILE A 508 2.83 7.05 -16.27
C ILE A 508 2.54 6.46 -14.90
N PHE A 509 1.32 5.98 -14.72
CA PHE A 509 0.81 5.36 -13.51
C PHE A 509 0.58 3.87 -13.75
N ALA A 510 0.55 3.08 -12.68
CA ALA A 510 0.18 1.67 -12.76
C ALA A 510 -0.72 1.30 -11.58
N CYS A 511 -1.70 0.41 -11.81
CA CYS A 511 -2.64 -0.04 -10.78
C CYS A 511 -3.23 -1.41 -11.12
N GLY A 512 -3.80 -2.09 -10.10
CA GLY A 512 -4.27 -3.45 -10.20
C GLY A 512 -3.16 -4.47 -9.97
N ASP A 513 -3.38 -5.70 -10.43
CA ASP A 513 -2.46 -6.82 -10.17
C ASP A 513 -1.02 -6.59 -10.68
N VAL A 514 -0.83 -5.66 -11.62
CA VAL A 514 0.48 -5.32 -12.19
C VAL A 514 1.44 -4.66 -11.18
N VAL A 515 0.94 -4.04 -10.11
CA VAL A 515 1.77 -3.35 -9.10
C VAL A 515 2.06 -4.18 -7.85
N GLY A 516 1.44 -5.36 -7.71
CA GLY A 516 1.49 -6.19 -6.48
C GLY A 516 0.99 -5.44 -5.23
N ALA A 517 1.01 -6.00 -4.01
CA ALA A 517 0.95 -7.41 -3.60
C ALA A 517 -0.51 -7.91 -3.42
N TYR A 518 -1.48 -7.01 -3.63
CA TYR A 518 -2.91 -7.24 -3.40
C TYR A 518 -3.65 -7.49 -4.71
N GLN A 519 -3.60 -8.74 -5.18
CA GLN A 519 -4.27 -9.17 -6.41
C GLN A 519 -5.76 -9.43 -6.18
N PHE A 520 -6.49 -8.36 -5.85
CA PHE A 520 -7.93 -8.39 -5.62
C PHE A 520 -8.64 -7.32 -6.46
N THR A 521 -9.82 -7.65 -6.99
CA THR A 521 -10.61 -6.75 -7.84
C THR A 521 -10.97 -5.43 -7.15
N HIS A 522 -11.34 -5.47 -5.86
CA HIS A 522 -11.65 -4.26 -5.09
C HIS A 522 -10.40 -3.43 -4.82
N THR A 523 -9.24 -4.06 -4.60
CA THR A 523 -7.97 -3.32 -4.45
C THR A 523 -7.53 -2.69 -5.77
N ALA A 524 -7.72 -3.38 -6.90
CA ALA A 524 -7.46 -2.83 -8.22
C ALA A 524 -8.33 -1.59 -8.49
N SER A 525 -9.61 -1.65 -8.14
CA SER A 525 -10.55 -0.52 -8.24
C SER A 525 -10.15 0.63 -7.30
N HIS A 526 -9.76 0.31 -6.07
CA HIS A 526 -9.26 1.29 -5.10
C HIS A 526 -8.02 2.02 -5.62
N GLN A 527 -7.03 1.29 -6.11
CA GLN A 527 -5.80 1.83 -6.70
C GLN A 527 -6.08 2.69 -7.94
N ALA A 528 -6.99 2.25 -8.80
CA ALA A 528 -7.40 2.97 -10.01
C ALA A 528 -7.95 4.36 -9.70
N TRP A 529 -8.67 4.52 -8.58
CA TRP A 529 -9.12 5.84 -8.13
C TRP A 529 -7.93 6.79 -7.88
N TYR A 530 -6.94 6.35 -7.10
CA TYR A 530 -5.75 7.18 -6.84
C TYR A 530 -4.95 7.45 -8.09
N ALA A 531 -4.70 6.42 -8.91
CA ALA A 531 -3.96 6.55 -10.16
C ALA A 531 -4.62 7.57 -11.09
N SER A 532 -5.94 7.48 -11.28
CA SER A 532 -6.70 8.36 -12.18
C SER A 532 -6.79 9.79 -11.69
N VAL A 533 -7.09 9.99 -10.40
CA VAL A 533 -7.14 11.33 -9.82
C VAL A 533 -5.76 11.98 -9.83
N ASN A 534 -4.70 11.23 -9.54
CA ASN A 534 -3.33 11.76 -9.59
C ASN A 534 -2.85 12.00 -11.04
N ALA A 535 -3.31 11.20 -12.01
CA ALA A 535 -3.02 11.40 -13.42
C ALA A 535 -3.65 12.69 -13.96
N LEU A 536 -4.93 12.93 -13.64
CA LEU A 536 -5.69 14.06 -14.17
C LEU A 536 -5.47 15.35 -13.36
N PHE A 537 -5.32 15.26 -12.04
CA PHE A 537 -5.30 16.41 -11.13
C PHE A 537 -4.03 16.53 -10.27
N GLY A 538 -3.05 15.62 -10.44
CA GLY A 538 -1.81 15.60 -9.66
C GLY A 538 -0.87 16.79 -9.89
N GLY A 539 -1.22 17.71 -10.79
CA GLY A 539 -0.62 19.04 -10.90
C GLY A 539 -1.06 20.01 -9.80
N PHE A 540 -2.28 19.83 -9.26
CA PHE A 540 -2.85 20.66 -8.20
C PHE A 540 -2.74 20.01 -6.83
N LYS A 541 -3.19 18.75 -6.71
CA LYS A 541 -3.19 17.99 -5.46
C LYS A 541 -3.01 16.51 -5.77
N LYS A 542 -2.19 15.85 -4.95
CA LYS A 542 -2.00 14.39 -5.02
C LYS A 542 -2.61 13.71 -3.81
N PHE A 543 -3.05 12.47 -4.00
CA PHE A 543 -3.66 11.61 -2.99
C PHE A 543 -2.85 10.33 -2.87
N LYS A 544 -2.42 10.01 -1.65
CA LYS A 544 -1.67 8.78 -1.34
C LYS A 544 -2.63 7.60 -1.24
N ALA A 545 -2.29 6.48 -1.85
CA ALA A 545 -3.07 5.26 -1.74
C ALA A 545 -3.05 4.74 -0.28
N ASP A 546 -4.22 4.31 0.22
CA ASP A 546 -4.39 3.88 1.61
C ASP A 546 -4.67 2.37 1.70
N TYR A 547 -3.63 1.60 2.02
CA TYR A 547 -3.70 0.13 2.10
C TYR A 547 -3.95 -0.40 3.51
N ARG A 548 -4.23 0.45 4.51
CA ARG A 548 -4.34 0.03 5.91
C ARG A 548 -5.48 -0.97 6.15
N VAL A 549 -6.55 -0.89 5.35
CA VAL A 549 -7.78 -1.66 5.56
C VAL A 549 -8.22 -2.27 4.23
N ILE A 550 -7.59 -3.39 3.86
CA ILE A 550 -7.93 -4.18 2.68
C ILE A 550 -8.51 -5.51 3.14
N PRO A 551 -9.82 -5.76 2.95
CA PRO A 551 -10.39 -7.07 3.26
C PRO A 551 -9.99 -8.10 2.22
N ARG A 552 -9.96 -9.37 2.62
CA ARG A 552 -9.84 -10.53 1.73
C ARG A 552 -10.85 -11.60 2.14
N VAL A 553 -11.41 -12.28 1.14
CA VAL A 553 -12.40 -13.34 1.33
C VAL A 553 -12.03 -14.55 0.47
N THR A 554 -12.00 -15.73 1.09
CA THR A 554 -11.93 -17.03 0.40
C THR A 554 -13.30 -17.68 0.50
N PHE A 555 -13.88 -18.03 -0.64
CA PHE A 555 -15.28 -18.47 -0.75
C PHE A 555 -15.41 -19.99 -0.68
N THR A 556 -14.65 -20.60 0.24
CA THR A 556 -14.97 -21.94 0.75
C THR A 556 -16.27 -21.90 1.54
N ASP A 557 -16.76 -23.06 1.94
CA ASP A 557 -17.96 -23.19 2.75
C ASP A 557 -17.66 -24.04 3.99
N PRO A 558 -17.51 -23.43 5.18
CA PRO A 558 -17.73 -22.02 5.49
C PRO A 558 -16.69 -21.06 4.87
N GLU A 559 -17.08 -19.79 4.75
CA GLU A 559 -16.25 -18.74 4.17
C GLU A 559 -15.14 -18.32 5.15
N VAL A 560 -14.04 -17.79 4.60
CA VAL A 560 -12.97 -17.16 5.37
C VAL A 560 -12.89 -15.70 4.97
N ALA A 561 -13.01 -14.77 5.91
CA ALA A 561 -12.87 -13.34 5.67
C ALA A 561 -11.91 -12.70 6.68
N THR A 562 -10.96 -11.91 6.22
CA THR A 562 -9.98 -11.25 7.09
C THR A 562 -9.70 -9.82 6.66
N VAL A 563 -9.30 -8.98 7.62
CA VAL A 563 -8.84 -7.59 7.37
C VAL A 563 -7.81 -7.19 8.44
N GLY A 564 -6.83 -6.37 8.05
CA GLY A 564 -5.80 -5.88 8.98
C GLY A 564 -4.65 -6.86 9.18
N LEU A 565 -3.99 -6.75 10.34
CA LEU A 565 -2.81 -7.53 10.68
C LEU A 565 -3.19 -8.89 11.28
N THR A 566 -2.41 -9.91 10.95
CA THR A 566 -2.44 -11.22 11.60
C THR A 566 -1.65 -11.22 12.90
N GLU A 567 -1.89 -12.23 13.74
CA GLU A 567 -1.14 -12.42 14.98
C GLU A 567 0.37 -12.56 14.73
N SER A 568 0.75 -13.34 13.71
CA SER A 568 2.16 -13.53 13.33
C SER A 568 2.82 -12.21 12.89
N GLU A 569 2.11 -11.37 12.13
CA GLU A 569 2.62 -10.06 11.72
C GLU A 569 2.77 -9.10 12.91
N LEU A 570 1.86 -9.13 13.88
CA LEU A 570 1.96 -8.32 15.11
C LEU A 570 3.16 -8.72 15.96
N ILE A 571 3.39 -10.04 16.10
CA ILE A 571 4.56 -10.59 16.80
C ILE A 571 5.86 -10.19 16.08
N GLU A 572 5.92 -10.32 14.76
CA GLU A 572 7.08 -9.93 13.95
C GLU A 572 7.37 -8.41 14.07
N GLN A 573 6.34 -7.59 14.15
CA GLN A 573 6.45 -6.14 14.34
C GLN A 573 6.75 -5.73 15.80
N GLY A 574 6.73 -6.66 16.76
CA GLY A 574 6.94 -6.37 18.19
C GLY A 574 5.84 -5.50 18.79
N LEU A 575 4.61 -5.57 18.27
CA LEU A 575 3.47 -4.80 18.77
C LEU A 575 2.76 -5.58 19.88
N GLU A 576 2.47 -4.93 21.00
CA GLU A 576 1.63 -5.54 22.04
C GLU A 576 0.15 -5.52 21.64
N PHE A 577 -0.51 -6.67 21.71
CA PHE A 577 -1.91 -6.84 21.34
C PHE A 577 -2.63 -7.78 22.31
N GLU A 578 -3.96 -7.77 22.23
CA GLU A 578 -4.86 -8.71 22.89
C GLU A 578 -5.71 -9.42 21.82
N SER A 579 -6.08 -10.67 22.07
CA SER A 579 -6.85 -11.50 21.14
C SER A 579 -8.17 -11.95 21.77
N TYR A 580 -9.27 -11.76 21.06
CA TYR A 580 -10.61 -12.14 21.48
C TYR A 580 -11.24 -13.03 20.44
N ILE A 581 -11.88 -14.11 20.89
CA ILE A 581 -12.55 -15.09 20.03
C ILE A 581 -14.00 -15.24 20.49
N TYR A 582 -14.91 -15.34 19.53
CA TYR A 582 -16.31 -15.70 19.74
C TYR A 582 -16.66 -16.85 18.78
N GLU A 583 -17.13 -17.97 19.32
CA GLU A 583 -17.46 -19.17 18.56
C GLU A 583 -18.88 -19.06 17.98
N LEU A 584 -19.08 -19.44 16.72
CA LEU A 584 -20.39 -19.37 16.07
C LEU A 584 -21.37 -20.40 16.63
N SER A 585 -20.89 -21.43 17.34
CA SER A 585 -21.73 -22.36 18.08
C SER A 585 -22.55 -21.70 19.20
N ASP A 586 -22.15 -20.51 19.66
CA ASP A 586 -22.85 -19.76 20.69
C ASP A 586 -23.83 -18.71 20.11
N LEU A 587 -23.96 -18.64 18.77
CA LEU A 587 -24.81 -17.66 18.09
C LEU A 587 -26.16 -18.28 17.72
N ASP A 588 -27.25 -17.75 18.27
CA ASP A 588 -28.63 -18.19 18.00
C ASP A 588 -28.93 -18.33 16.49
N ARG A 589 -28.52 -17.35 15.69
CA ARG A 589 -28.75 -17.38 14.23
C ARG A 589 -28.02 -18.53 13.54
N ALA A 590 -26.76 -18.79 13.93
CA ALA A 590 -25.96 -19.87 13.39
C ALA A 590 -26.54 -21.24 13.78
N ILE A 591 -27.00 -21.37 15.03
CA ILE A 591 -27.69 -22.56 15.53
C ILE A 591 -28.98 -22.80 14.73
N ALA A 592 -29.80 -21.77 14.55
CA ALA A 592 -31.06 -21.87 13.81
C ALA A 592 -30.88 -22.28 12.34
N GLU A 593 -29.77 -21.89 11.71
CA GLU A 593 -29.43 -22.25 10.32
C GLU A 593 -28.62 -23.55 10.21
N GLY A 594 -28.22 -24.16 11.33
CA GLY A 594 -27.34 -25.34 11.33
C GLY A 594 -25.96 -25.06 10.72
N GLU A 595 -25.46 -23.84 10.92
CA GLU A 595 -24.22 -23.28 10.38
C GLU A 595 -23.29 -22.80 11.53
N THR A 596 -23.07 -23.66 12.51
CA THR A 596 -22.34 -23.35 13.76
C THR A 596 -20.82 -23.52 13.68
N GLU A 597 -20.29 -24.04 12.57
CA GLU A 597 -18.84 -24.24 12.41
C GLU A 597 -18.15 -22.89 12.18
N GLY A 598 -17.18 -22.60 13.04
CA GLY A 598 -16.28 -21.46 12.89
C GLY A 598 -16.37 -20.43 14.01
N PHE A 599 -15.66 -19.33 13.84
CA PHE A 599 -15.43 -18.32 14.86
C PHE A 599 -15.13 -16.95 14.27
N LEU A 600 -15.26 -15.93 15.11
CA LEU A 600 -14.72 -14.60 14.89
C LEU A 600 -13.53 -14.40 15.82
N LYS A 601 -12.43 -13.86 15.31
CA LYS A 601 -11.26 -13.46 16.07
C LYS A 601 -10.94 -12.00 15.78
N VAL A 602 -10.78 -11.20 16.84
CA VAL A 602 -10.32 -9.81 16.73
C VAL A 602 -9.11 -9.59 17.59
N LEU A 603 -8.13 -8.91 16.99
CA LEU A 603 -6.90 -8.45 17.61
C LEU A 603 -7.05 -6.96 17.91
N THR A 604 -6.84 -6.56 19.18
CA THR A 604 -6.85 -5.15 19.58
C THR A 604 -5.49 -4.71 20.09
N MET A 605 -5.23 -3.41 20.05
CA MET A 605 -4.11 -2.84 20.79
C MET A 605 -4.32 -3.07 22.28
N LYS A 606 -3.27 -3.47 23.01
CA LYS A 606 -3.35 -3.81 24.43
C LYS A 606 -3.91 -2.64 25.25
N ASN A 607 -4.86 -2.93 26.15
CA ASN A 607 -5.58 -1.93 26.97
C ASN A 607 -6.36 -0.88 26.14
N SER A 608 -6.72 -1.21 24.90
CA SER A 608 -7.45 -0.32 23.99
C SER A 608 -8.54 -1.11 23.25
N ASP A 609 -9.59 -0.42 22.82
CA ASP A 609 -10.61 -0.97 21.94
C ASP A 609 -10.28 -0.82 20.45
N LYS A 610 -9.09 -0.28 20.13
CA LYS A 610 -8.60 -0.11 18.76
C LYS A 610 -8.32 -1.46 18.11
N ILE A 611 -9.04 -1.73 17.02
CA ILE A 611 -8.93 -2.94 16.21
C ILE A 611 -7.66 -2.89 15.35
N LEU A 612 -6.84 -3.94 15.42
CA LEU A 612 -5.61 -4.12 14.63
C LEU A 612 -5.81 -5.12 13.49
N GLY A 613 -6.65 -6.13 13.70
CA GLY A 613 -6.97 -7.13 12.69
C GLY A 613 -8.15 -8.00 13.09
N VAL A 614 -8.81 -8.54 12.09
CA VAL A 614 -10.01 -9.37 12.24
C VAL A 614 -9.89 -10.59 11.34
N SER A 615 -10.29 -11.74 11.85
CA SER A 615 -10.41 -12.97 11.10
C SER A 615 -11.73 -13.66 11.43
N ILE A 616 -12.52 -13.95 10.40
CA ILE A 616 -13.81 -14.62 10.51
C ILE A 616 -13.75 -15.87 9.66
N PHE A 617 -14.08 -17.00 10.26
CA PHE A 617 -14.28 -18.27 9.57
C PHE A 617 -15.69 -18.73 9.92
N GLY A 618 -16.57 -18.84 8.93
CA GLY A 618 -17.97 -19.12 9.18
C GLY A 618 -18.92 -18.77 8.04
N PHE A 619 -20.19 -19.10 8.23
CA PHE A 619 -21.24 -18.79 7.27
C PHE A 619 -21.41 -17.28 7.11
N GLN A 620 -21.39 -16.79 5.86
CA GLN A 620 -21.47 -15.36 5.53
C GLN A 620 -20.34 -14.48 6.11
N ALA A 621 -19.16 -15.06 6.36
CA ALA A 621 -17.99 -14.31 6.83
C ALA A 621 -17.66 -13.10 5.93
N GLY A 622 -17.83 -13.24 4.61
CA GLY A 622 -17.58 -12.16 3.64
C GLY A 622 -18.51 -10.95 3.82
N GLU A 623 -19.73 -11.15 4.32
CA GLU A 623 -20.66 -10.05 4.62
C GLU A 623 -20.36 -9.43 5.98
N MET A 624 -20.09 -10.27 6.98
CA MET A 624 -19.83 -9.86 8.36
C MET A 624 -18.58 -8.99 8.51
N ILE A 625 -17.54 -9.21 7.70
CA ILE A 625 -16.28 -8.47 7.77
C ILE A 625 -16.43 -6.97 7.43
N SER A 626 -17.48 -6.60 6.70
CA SER A 626 -17.68 -5.23 6.20
C SER A 626 -17.83 -4.20 7.32
N GLU A 627 -18.46 -4.56 8.43
CA GLU A 627 -18.57 -3.68 9.60
C GLU A 627 -17.19 -3.37 10.19
N PHE A 628 -16.34 -4.37 10.32
CA PHE A 628 -14.97 -4.19 10.83
C PHE A 628 -14.10 -3.38 9.86
N VAL A 629 -14.26 -3.58 8.55
CA VAL A 629 -13.60 -2.76 7.51
C VAL A 629 -13.98 -1.29 7.70
N PHE A 630 -15.27 -0.99 7.88
CA PHE A 630 -15.75 0.36 8.13
C PHE A 630 -15.18 0.92 9.43
N ALA A 631 -15.27 0.17 10.52
CA ALA A 631 -14.78 0.58 11.84
C ALA A 631 -13.28 0.91 11.80
N MET A 632 -12.46 0.02 11.24
CA MET A 632 -11.02 0.23 11.11
C MET A 632 -10.67 1.42 10.22
N LYS A 633 -11.41 1.64 9.13
CA LYS A 633 -11.17 2.76 8.20
C LYS A 633 -11.29 4.12 8.90
N TYR A 634 -12.25 4.25 9.80
CA TYR A 634 -12.54 5.48 10.53
C TYR A 634 -12.01 5.50 11.97
N ASN A 635 -11.26 4.46 12.37
CA ASN A 635 -10.72 4.26 13.72
C ASN A 635 -11.81 4.16 14.82
N HIS A 636 -12.97 3.61 14.50
CA HIS A 636 -13.97 3.21 15.50
C HIS A 636 -13.50 1.93 16.22
N GLY A 637 -13.63 1.91 17.54
CA GLY A 637 -13.22 0.78 18.39
C GLY A 637 -14.36 -0.20 18.69
N LEU A 638 -14.03 -1.31 19.37
CA LEU A 638 -15.01 -2.34 19.75
C LEU A 638 -16.14 -1.81 20.66
N ASN A 639 -15.93 -0.76 21.45
CA ASN A 639 -17.03 -0.18 22.24
C ASN A 639 -18.17 0.35 21.35
N GLU A 640 -17.84 0.95 20.21
CA GLU A 640 -18.84 1.51 19.30
C GLU A 640 -19.61 0.41 18.58
N ILE A 641 -18.94 -0.68 18.20
CA ILE A 641 -19.59 -1.89 17.67
C ILE A 641 -20.54 -2.48 18.73
N LEU A 642 -20.08 -2.62 19.98
CA LEU A 642 -20.92 -3.12 21.08
C LEU A 642 -22.15 -2.24 21.34
N GLY A 643 -22.00 -0.91 21.22
CA GLY A 643 -23.07 0.07 21.41
C GLY A 643 -24.06 0.13 20.25
N THR A 644 -23.74 -0.47 19.10
CA THR A 644 -24.58 -0.44 17.90
C THR A 644 -25.69 -1.50 17.97
N ILE A 645 -26.91 -1.11 17.60
CA ILE A 645 -28.04 -2.03 17.51
C ILE A 645 -27.86 -2.91 16.27
N HIS A 646 -27.71 -4.21 16.51
CA HIS A 646 -27.69 -5.25 15.47
C HIS A 646 -29.08 -5.90 15.41
N ALA A 647 -29.56 -6.18 14.20
CA ALA A 647 -30.84 -6.87 14.03
C ALA A 647 -30.77 -8.30 14.59
N TYR A 648 -31.84 -8.77 15.22
CA TYR A 648 -31.91 -10.10 15.83
C TYR A 648 -33.01 -10.98 15.20
N PRO A 649 -32.75 -12.28 14.93
CA PRO A 649 -31.43 -12.93 14.95
C PRO A 649 -30.68 -12.72 13.61
N THR A 650 -29.42 -12.26 13.63
CA THR A 650 -28.58 -12.17 12.41
C THR A 650 -27.15 -12.65 12.62
N MET A 651 -26.43 -13.00 11.53
CA MET A 651 -25.02 -13.38 11.61
C MET A 651 -24.15 -12.21 12.11
N SER A 652 -24.50 -10.98 11.76
CA SER A 652 -23.79 -9.77 12.19
C SER A 652 -23.78 -9.59 13.71
N GLU A 653 -24.72 -10.16 14.46
CA GLU A 653 -24.68 -10.09 15.93
C GLU A 653 -23.44 -10.74 16.54
N ALA A 654 -22.80 -11.67 15.84
CA ALA A 654 -21.53 -12.22 16.28
C ALA A 654 -20.46 -11.12 16.46
N ASN A 655 -20.47 -10.07 15.63
CA ASN A 655 -19.57 -8.92 15.76
C ASN A 655 -19.81 -8.20 17.10
N LYS A 656 -21.08 -7.98 17.45
CA LYS A 656 -21.49 -7.39 18.74
C LYS A 656 -21.13 -8.28 19.92
N TYR A 657 -21.40 -9.58 19.85
CA TYR A 657 -21.10 -10.51 20.95
C TYR A 657 -19.60 -10.65 21.18
N LEU A 658 -18.80 -10.68 20.13
CA LEU A 658 -17.35 -10.60 20.21
C LEU A 658 -16.89 -9.29 20.88
N ALA A 659 -17.45 -8.14 20.52
CA ALA A 659 -17.16 -6.89 21.23
C ALA A 659 -17.56 -6.98 22.73
N GLY A 660 -18.61 -7.75 23.04
CA GLY A 660 -18.99 -8.11 24.41
C GLY A 660 -17.96 -8.98 25.14
N VAL A 661 -17.33 -9.94 24.46
CA VAL A 661 -16.21 -10.73 25.00
C VAL A 661 -15.05 -9.80 25.39
N TRP A 662 -14.67 -8.88 24.50
CA TRP A 662 -13.67 -7.85 24.79
C TRP A 662 -14.06 -6.98 25.99
N LYS A 663 -15.33 -6.53 26.06
CA LYS A 663 -15.81 -5.67 27.16
C LYS A 663 -15.80 -6.37 28.52
N LYS A 664 -16.15 -7.66 28.55
CA LYS A 664 -16.09 -8.48 29.77
C LYS A 664 -14.65 -8.61 30.28
N ALA A 665 -13.68 -8.81 29.39
CA ALA A 665 -12.27 -8.87 29.75
C ALA A 665 -11.75 -7.54 30.34
N HIS A 666 -12.30 -6.42 29.87
CA HIS A 666 -11.96 -5.07 30.33
C HIS A 666 -12.90 -4.50 31.40
N ALA A 667 -13.77 -5.32 31.99
CA ALA A 667 -14.73 -4.83 32.98
C ALA A 667 -14.01 -4.32 34.24
N PRO A 668 -14.42 -3.18 34.82
CA PRO A 668 -13.76 -2.60 35.99
C PRO A 668 -14.08 -3.42 37.24
N GLN A 669 -13.31 -4.48 37.49
CA GLN A 669 -13.58 -5.48 38.54
C GLN A 669 -13.78 -4.86 39.93
N LYS A 670 -12.97 -3.86 40.30
CA LYS A 670 -13.13 -3.14 41.57
C LYS A 670 -14.48 -2.42 41.66
N ALA A 671 -14.89 -1.74 40.60
CA ALA A 671 -16.18 -1.05 40.57
C ALA A 671 -17.34 -2.05 40.65
N LEU A 672 -17.25 -3.18 39.96
CA LEU A 672 -18.26 -4.25 40.03
C LEU A 672 -18.41 -4.81 41.45
N GLN A 673 -17.32 -4.98 42.21
CA GLN A 673 -17.37 -5.39 43.62
C GLN A 673 -18.08 -4.34 44.51
N TYR A 674 -17.85 -3.04 44.29
CA TYR A 674 -18.58 -1.99 45.00
C TYR A 674 -20.06 -1.96 44.63
N LEU A 675 -20.38 -2.14 43.34
CA LEU A 675 -21.75 -2.23 42.86
C LEU A 675 -22.47 -3.44 43.45
N GLU A 676 -21.80 -4.59 43.58
CA GLU A 676 -22.38 -5.77 44.23
C GLU A 676 -22.76 -5.48 45.69
N LYS A 677 -21.88 -4.80 46.44
CA LYS A 677 -22.17 -4.36 47.82
C LYS A 677 -23.35 -3.37 47.86
N TYR A 678 -23.38 -2.41 46.95
CA TYR A 678 -24.47 -1.45 46.82
C TYR A 678 -25.81 -2.15 46.52
N HIS A 679 -25.84 -3.10 45.58
CA HIS A 679 -27.04 -3.88 45.27
C HIS A 679 -27.45 -4.82 46.41
N LYS A 680 -26.50 -5.40 47.15
CA LYS A 680 -26.77 -6.15 48.38
C LYS A 680 -27.41 -5.28 49.46
N TRP A 681 -26.93 -4.05 49.64
CA TRP A 681 -27.51 -3.08 50.56
C TRP A 681 -28.93 -2.68 50.12
N LYS A 682 -29.14 -2.32 48.85
CA LYS A 682 -30.44 -1.93 48.29
C LYS A 682 -31.50 -3.05 48.33
N ARG A 683 -31.09 -4.32 48.36
CA ARG A 683 -32.00 -5.47 48.52
C ARG A 683 -32.40 -5.74 49.98
N ARG A 684 -31.63 -5.23 50.95
CA ARG A 684 -31.85 -5.42 52.40
C ARG A 684 -32.49 -4.21 53.08
N SER A 685 -32.51 -3.07 52.39
CA SER A 685 -33.30 -1.88 52.71
C SER A 685 -34.60 -1.94 51.94
#